data_AF-A0A024K3M0-F1
#
_entry.id   AF-A0A024K3M0-F1
#
_cell.length_a   1.000
_cell.length_b   1.000
_cell.length_c   1.000
_cell.angle_alpha   90.00
_cell.angle_beta   90.00
_cell.angle_gamma   90.00
#
_symmetry.space_group_name_H-M   'P 1'
#
loop_
_entity.id
_entity.type
_entity.pdbx_description
1 polymer ?
#
loop_
_entity_poly.entity_id
_entity_poly.type
_entity_poly.pdbx_seq_one_letter_code
_entity_poly.pdbx_strand_id
1 'polypeptide(L)'
;MKWVTFRGADGERTGLLSGDAIHPMPPGVTLLDLIGRGAEGLRQAGAQARRFDPVGLDDVTLLAPIPRPPSIRDSLCFLDHMRNCQAAVGNGRVLSDTWYRIPAFYFACPATVLGPYDDAPMAPGSAWQDFELEIAAVIGTCGKDLTVEQAEQAIIGYTIFNDWSARDLQQLETQLAIGQGKGKDSGVTLGPYLVTPDELEEYRRDGKLDLQVTALVNDRVIGSGSTAQMDWSFGEVISYVSRGVQLTPGDVVGSGTVPTCTLVEHLSMTEPESFPGWLRDGDVVTLRVQGLGETRQTVRASSPPHRLAPRPNPEAAPAPNRVNRAPARVPYTRGLHEVADQVWAWTLPDGGYGWSNAGLVSGDGASLLVDTLFDLALTREMLTAMQPFTERAPITDALITHSNGDHTHGNQLLDPSVRIIAAQGTADEIEHGMAPEMLAMVQTANLGPVATPYTRDRFGPFDFSGIRVRNADQTFDRELSIEVGGRRIELLNLGPAHTAADSVVHVPDAGVLFGGDLLFIGCTPIVWAGPIANWVAACDAMIALDTPTVVPGHGPVTDPDGIRAVRGYLVHVAEQAKAAYDKGLSWAEAADTIDLGEYATWLDAERVVVNVYQRYRELDSDTPQLETMALLVMQAEWLAKRSA
;
A
#
# COMPACT_ATOMS: atom_id res chain seq x y z
N MET A 1 -8.26 40.79 -4.32
CA MET A 1 -6.80 40.81 -4.09
C MET A 1 -6.26 39.40 -3.90
N LYS A 2 -4.97 39.18 -4.22
CA LYS A 2 -4.23 37.93 -3.93
C LYS A 2 -3.11 38.20 -2.93
N TRP A 3 -3.10 37.50 -1.80
CA TRP A 3 -2.13 37.68 -0.73
C TRP A 3 -1.22 36.46 -0.58
N VAL A 4 0.07 36.71 -0.39
CA VAL A 4 1.10 35.67 -0.23
C VAL A 4 1.87 35.88 1.07
N THR A 5 2.36 34.76 1.61
CA THR A 5 3.47 34.75 2.55
C THR A 5 4.66 34.12 1.85
N PHE A 6 5.84 34.72 1.95
CA PHE A 6 7.03 34.31 1.21
C PHE A 6 8.28 34.50 2.05
N ARG A 7 9.35 33.79 1.70
CA ARG A 7 10.69 33.95 2.27
C ARG A 7 11.56 34.71 1.26
N GLY A 8 11.96 35.92 1.62
CA GLY A 8 12.93 36.73 0.88
C GLY A 8 14.28 36.79 1.60
N ALA A 9 15.18 37.68 1.15
CA ALA A 9 16.52 37.84 1.73
C ALA A 9 16.51 38.17 3.23
N ASP A 10 15.51 38.95 3.68
CA ASP A 10 15.37 39.39 5.07
C ASP A 10 14.48 38.46 5.93
N GLY A 11 14.15 37.27 5.43
CA GLY A 11 13.30 36.29 6.11
C GLY A 11 11.84 36.23 5.61
N GLU A 12 10.95 35.74 6.47
CA GLU A 12 9.52 35.59 6.18
C GLU A 12 8.81 36.95 6.12
N ARG A 13 8.03 37.17 5.06
CA ARG A 13 7.32 38.40 4.76
C ARG A 13 5.94 38.10 4.19
N THR A 14 5.01 39.03 4.34
CA THR A 14 3.69 39.00 3.71
C THR A 14 3.61 40.07 2.63
N GLY A 15 2.90 39.82 1.53
CA GLY A 15 2.75 40.79 0.45
C GLY A 15 1.50 40.59 -0.39
N LEU A 16 1.17 41.63 -1.16
CA LEU A 16 0.11 41.61 -2.16
C LEU A 16 0.71 41.19 -3.51
N LEU A 17 0.21 40.13 -4.11
CA LEU A 17 0.58 39.68 -5.46
C LEU A 17 -0.20 40.47 -6.52
N SER A 18 0.51 40.98 -7.53
CA SER A 18 -0.06 41.70 -8.67
C SER A 18 0.71 41.37 -9.95
N GLY A 19 0.19 40.45 -10.78
CA GLY A 19 0.98 39.84 -11.85
C GLY A 19 2.11 39.00 -11.26
N ASP A 20 3.32 39.14 -11.78
CA ASP A 20 4.52 38.42 -11.32
C ASP A 20 5.33 39.22 -10.27
N ALA A 21 4.71 40.24 -9.68
CA ALA A 21 5.31 41.11 -8.68
C ALA A 21 4.59 41.00 -7.34
N ILE A 22 5.36 40.89 -6.26
CA ILE A 22 4.86 40.92 -4.88
C ILE A 22 5.19 42.28 -4.28
N HIS A 23 4.17 43.00 -3.81
CA HIS A 23 4.33 44.23 -3.05
C HIS A 23 4.43 43.89 -1.55
N PRO A 24 5.62 43.96 -0.94
CA PRO A 24 5.84 43.48 0.42
C PRO A 24 5.30 44.45 1.46
N MET A 25 4.64 43.92 2.48
CA MET A 25 4.34 44.67 3.70
C MET A 25 5.62 44.87 4.54
N PRO A 26 5.67 45.88 5.43
CA PRO A 26 6.80 46.07 6.34
C PRO A 26 7.13 44.79 7.15
N PRO A 27 8.42 44.55 7.50
CA PRO A 27 8.80 43.41 8.33
C PRO A 27 7.98 43.32 9.62
N GLY A 28 7.64 42.09 10.03
CA GLY A 28 6.84 41.82 11.24
C GLY A 28 5.32 41.91 11.05
N VAL A 29 4.82 42.35 9.89
CA VAL A 29 3.39 42.25 9.55
C VAL A 29 3.11 40.89 8.93
N THR A 30 2.29 40.08 9.59
CA THR A 30 1.88 38.76 9.06
C THR A 30 0.53 38.83 8.33
N LEU A 31 0.26 37.86 7.44
CA LEU A 31 -1.05 37.77 6.80
C LEU A 31 -2.16 37.53 7.82
N LEU A 32 -1.88 36.78 8.89
CA LEU A 32 -2.82 36.55 9.99
C LEU A 32 -3.21 37.87 10.70
N ASP A 33 -2.24 38.76 10.94
CA ASP A 33 -2.52 40.10 11.50
C ASP A 33 -3.39 40.95 10.58
N LEU A 34 -3.22 40.82 9.26
CA LEU A 34 -4.02 41.54 8.28
C LEU A 34 -5.44 40.96 8.18
N ILE A 35 -5.57 39.63 8.20
CA ILE A 35 -6.85 38.93 8.25
C ILE A 35 -7.64 39.35 9.49
N GLY A 36 -6.97 39.47 10.65
CA GLY A 36 -7.57 39.95 11.90
C GLY A 36 -8.12 41.38 11.87
N ARG A 37 -7.80 42.18 10.84
CA ARG A 37 -8.38 43.53 10.63
C ARG A 37 -9.68 43.50 9.82
N GLY A 38 -10.14 42.31 9.42
CA GLY A 38 -11.33 42.10 8.59
C GLY A 38 -11.13 42.56 7.14
N ALA A 39 -12.17 42.37 6.32
CA ALA A 39 -12.11 42.60 4.88
C ALA A 39 -11.73 44.05 4.49
N GLU A 40 -12.24 45.04 5.22
CA GLU A 40 -11.89 46.45 4.97
C GLU A 40 -10.43 46.74 5.32
N GLY A 41 -9.94 46.25 6.46
CA GLY A 41 -8.55 46.43 6.86
C GLY A 41 -7.57 45.75 5.91
N LEU A 42 -7.92 44.55 5.41
CA LEU A 42 -7.15 43.85 4.38
C LEU A 42 -7.12 44.64 3.07
N ARG A 43 -8.25 45.25 2.66
CA ARG A 43 -8.32 46.11 1.47
C ARG A 43 -7.44 47.36 1.59
N GLN A 44 -7.48 48.03 2.73
CA GLN A 44 -6.65 49.20 3.00
C GLN A 44 -5.16 48.83 3.02
N ALA A 45 -4.80 47.69 3.62
CA ALA A 45 -3.44 47.17 3.60
C ALA A 45 -2.98 46.89 2.16
N GLY A 46 -3.83 46.32 1.30
CA GLY A 46 -3.50 46.09 -0.11
C GLY A 46 -3.25 47.38 -0.88
N ALA A 47 -4.07 48.41 -0.66
CA ALA A 47 -3.86 49.73 -1.25
C ALA A 47 -2.55 50.40 -0.76
N GLN A 48 -2.18 50.16 0.51
CA GLN A 48 -0.91 50.61 1.05
C GLN A 48 0.27 49.83 0.48
N ALA A 49 0.14 48.50 0.34
CA ALA A 49 1.20 47.62 -0.14
C ALA A 49 1.74 48.07 -1.50
N ARG A 50 0.85 48.47 -2.42
CA ARG A 50 1.18 48.97 -3.77
C ARG A 50 2.12 50.19 -3.79
N ARG A 51 2.35 50.85 -2.65
CA ARG A 51 3.29 51.97 -2.51
C ARG A 51 4.71 51.54 -2.20
N PHE A 52 4.92 50.29 -1.80
CA PHE A 52 6.24 49.71 -1.56
C PHE A 52 6.80 49.10 -2.84
N ASP A 53 8.13 49.14 -2.95
CA ASP A 53 8.85 48.57 -4.09
C ASP A 53 8.58 47.07 -4.19
N PRO A 54 8.17 46.56 -5.37
CA PRO A 54 7.88 45.16 -5.52
C PRO A 54 9.15 44.32 -5.55
N VAL A 55 9.01 43.04 -5.21
CA VAL A 55 9.98 41.98 -5.49
C VAL A 55 9.40 41.03 -6.53
N GLY A 56 10.25 40.42 -7.36
CA GLY A 56 9.82 39.43 -8.33
C GLY A 56 9.33 38.16 -7.65
N LEU A 57 8.28 37.53 -8.20
CA LEU A 57 7.79 36.25 -7.70
C LEU A 57 8.87 35.15 -7.77
N ASP A 58 9.67 35.15 -8.85
CA ASP A 58 10.76 34.20 -9.07
C ASP A 58 11.99 34.46 -8.17
N ASP A 59 12.04 35.62 -7.50
CA ASP A 59 13.15 36.00 -6.61
C ASP A 59 12.93 35.52 -5.16
N VAL A 60 11.81 34.86 -4.88
CA VAL A 60 11.41 34.46 -3.52
C VAL A 60 10.90 33.03 -3.46
N THR A 61 10.85 32.46 -2.26
CA THR A 61 10.18 31.17 -2.02
C THR A 61 8.79 31.43 -1.43
N LEU A 62 7.72 31.02 -2.11
CA LEU A 62 6.38 31.06 -1.53
C LEU A 62 6.25 30.06 -0.38
N LEU A 63 5.64 30.50 0.70
CA LEU A 63 5.18 29.66 1.81
C LEU A 63 3.66 29.50 1.69
N ALA A 64 3.07 28.67 2.55
CA ALA A 64 1.62 28.67 2.71
C ALA A 64 1.11 30.09 3.03
N PRO A 65 -0.04 30.54 2.49
CA PRO A 65 -0.55 31.89 2.77
C PRO A 65 -0.66 32.16 4.27
N ILE A 66 -1.08 31.14 5.03
CA ILE A 66 -1.11 31.14 6.49
C ILE A 66 -0.29 29.93 6.96
N PRO A 67 1.03 30.07 7.21
CA PRO A 67 1.89 28.93 7.58
C PRO A 67 1.52 28.27 8.91
N ARG A 68 0.84 29.00 9.79
CA ARG A 68 0.42 28.54 11.13
C ARG A 68 -1.01 29.00 11.39
N PRO A 69 -2.02 28.39 10.75
CA PRO A 69 -3.41 28.76 10.99
C PRO A 69 -3.81 28.41 12.44
N PRO A 70 -4.71 29.18 13.08
CA PRO A 70 -5.12 28.89 14.46
C PRO A 70 -5.82 27.53 14.60
N SER A 71 -6.61 27.14 13.59
CA SER A 71 -7.19 25.81 13.47
C SER A 71 -7.45 25.45 12.01
N ILE A 72 -7.49 24.15 11.73
CA ILE A 72 -7.88 23.59 10.43
C ILE A 72 -9.00 22.59 10.70
N ARG A 73 -10.13 22.77 10.02
CA ARG A 73 -11.24 21.81 10.02
C ARG A 73 -11.49 21.40 8.60
N ASP A 74 -11.21 20.15 8.29
CA ASP A 74 -11.46 19.65 6.94
C ASP A 74 -12.80 18.93 6.89
N SER A 75 -13.60 19.25 5.88
CA SER A 75 -15.02 18.90 5.79
C SER A 75 -15.24 17.88 4.68
N LEU A 76 -16.43 17.31 4.57
CA LEU A 76 -16.75 16.35 3.50
C LEU A 76 -17.99 16.83 2.74
N CYS A 77 -17.83 17.92 1.98
CA CYS A 77 -18.94 18.59 1.30
C CYS A 77 -19.38 17.91 0.01
N PHE A 78 -18.60 16.97 -0.53
CA PHE A 78 -18.90 16.23 -1.75
C PHE A 78 -19.34 14.82 -1.40
N LEU A 79 -20.65 14.56 -1.42
CA LEU A 79 -21.18 13.23 -1.11
C LEU A 79 -20.82 12.21 -2.18
N ASP A 80 -20.60 12.63 -3.42
CA ASP A 80 -20.14 11.73 -4.48
C ASP A 80 -18.72 11.20 -4.24
N HIS A 81 -17.82 11.98 -3.64
CA HIS A 81 -16.52 11.48 -3.18
C HIS A 81 -16.72 10.31 -2.19
N MET A 82 -17.61 10.47 -1.21
CA MET A 82 -17.90 9.41 -0.24
C MET A 82 -18.48 8.15 -0.89
N ARG A 83 -19.35 8.32 -1.89
CA ARG A 83 -19.91 7.19 -2.65
C ARG A 83 -18.83 6.46 -3.44
N ASN A 84 -17.90 7.19 -4.04
CA ASN A 84 -16.79 6.61 -4.80
C ASN A 84 -15.82 5.87 -3.86
N CYS A 85 -15.46 6.44 -2.72
CA CYS A 85 -14.65 5.77 -1.69
C CYS A 85 -15.31 4.49 -1.15
N GLN A 86 -16.63 4.47 -0.93
CA GLN A 86 -17.33 3.24 -0.53
C GLN A 86 -17.26 2.17 -1.62
N ALA A 87 -17.47 2.55 -2.88
CA ALA A 87 -17.38 1.62 -4.01
C ALA A 87 -15.96 1.04 -4.17
N ALA A 88 -14.93 1.88 -4.01
CA ALA A 88 -13.53 1.48 -4.16
C ALA A 88 -13.12 0.35 -3.20
N VAL A 89 -13.72 0.30 -2.00
CA VAL A 89 -13.47 -0.76 -1.01
C VAL A 89 -14.51 -1.89 -1.06
N GLY A 90 -15.27 -2.00 -2.16
CA GLY A 90 -16.23 -3.08 -2.40
C GLY A 90 -17.59 -2.93 -1.70
N ASN A 91 -17.89 -1.76 -1.11
CA ASN A 91 -19.21 -1.47 -0.56
C ASN A 91 -20.14 -0.88 -1.64
N GLY A 92 -21.44 -0.82 -1.35
CA GLY A 92 -22.39 -0.11 -2.21
C GLY A 92 -22.20 1.41 -2.17
N ARG A 93 -22.83 2.14 -3.10
CA ARG A 93 -22.82 3.62 -3.15
C ARG A 93 -23.87 4.28 -2.24
N VAL A 94 -24.46 3.54 -1.31
CA VAL A 94 -25.54 4.03 -0.46
C VAL A 94 -24.95 4.62 0.81
N LEU A 95 -25.01 5.94 0.91
CA LEU A 95 -24.64 6.66 2.14
C LEU A 95 -25.72 6.49 3.21
N SER A 96 -25.30 6.44 4.48
CA SER A 96 -26.22 6.47 5.61
C SER A 96 -26.98 7.80 5.70
N ASP A 97 -28.18 7.79 6.29
CA ASP A 97 -29.05 8.96 6.44
C ASP A 97 -28.33 10.16 7.10
N THR A 98 -27.40 9.90 8.02
CA THR A 98 -26.63 10.93 8.74
C THR A 98 -25.91 11.91 7.81
N TRP A 99 -25.41 11.45 6.65
CA TRP A 99 -24.72 12.30 5.66
C TRP A 99 -25.58 13.45 5.12
N TYR A 100 -26.90 13.30 5.17
CA TYR A 100 -27.87 14.30 4.70
C TYR A 100 -28.43 15.17 5.83
N ARG A 101 -28.05 14.89 7.09
CA ARG A 101 -28.57 15.61 8.27
C ARG A 101 -27.59 16.64 8.81
N ILE A 102 -26.30 16.34 8.76
CA ILE A 102 -25.22 17.20 9.27
C ILE A 102 -24.01 17.12 8.35
N PRO A 103 -23.28 18.24 8.13
CA PRO A 103 -22.00 18.19 7.45
C PRO A 103 -20.96 17.51 8.35
N ALA A 104 -20.19 16.58 7.77
CA ALA A 104 -19.07 15.94 8.45
C ALA A 104 -17.80 16.77 8.32
N PHE A 105 -16.98 16.79 9.37
CA PHE A 105 -15.64 17.37 9.36
C PHE A 105 -14.77 16.72 10.44
N TYR A 106 -13.45 16.86 10.33
CA TYR A 106 -12.49 16.51 11.36
C TYR A 106 -11.47 17.65 11.56
N PHE A 107 -10.64 17.54 12.60
CA PHE A 107 -9.57 18.50 12.85
C PHE A 107 -8.26 18.01 12.21
N ALA A 108 -7.74 18.78 11.25
CA ALA A 108 -6.41 18.55 10.71
C ALA A 108 -5.36 19.29 11.55
N CYS A 109 -4.13 18.77 11.59
CA CYS A 109 -3.07 19.30 12.44
C CYS A 109 -2.48 20.60 11.84
N PRO A 110 -2.62 21.78 12.48
CA PRO A 110 -2.06 23.01 11.92
C PRO A 110 -0.52 23.04 11.87
N ALA A 111 0.14 22.14 12.60
CA ALA A 111 1.59 22.04 12.63
C ALA A 111 2.19 21.33 11.39
N THR A 112 1.36 20.73 10.55
CA THR A 112 1.78 19.96 9.37
C THR A 112 1.54 20.72 8.06
N VAL A 113 1.28 22.04 8.15
CA VAL A 113 1.05 22.88 6.97
C VAL A 113 2.32 22.98 6.12
N LEU A 114 2.17 22.68 4.83
CA LEU A 114 3.17 22.79 3.79
C LEU A 114 2.86 23.97 2.86
N GLY A 115 3.90 24.63 2.37
CA GLY A 115 3.80 25.61 1.30
C GLY A 115 3.46 24.97 -0.05
N PRO A 116 3.02 25.80 -1.02
CA PRO A 116 2.51 25.32 -2.32
C PRO A 116 3.54 24.55 -3.16
N TYR A 117 4.82 24.72 -2.86
CA TYR A 117 5.94 24.10 -3.58
C TYR A 117 6.92 23.38 -2.66
N ASP A 118 6.55 23.15 -1.40
CA ASP A 118 7.35 22.33 -0.49
C ASP A 118 7.24 20.86 -0.89
N ASP A 119 8.30 20.10 -0.62
CA ASP A 119 8.25 18.65 -0.70
C ASP A 119 7.27 18.10 0.35
N ALA A 120 6.45 17.13 -0.04
CA ALA A 120 5.43 16.51 0.82
C ALA A 120 5.95 15.17 1.38
N PRO A 121 6.06 15.02 2.71
CA PRO A 121 6.51 13.75 3.28
C PRO A 121 5.38 12.71 3.19
N MET A 122 5.73 11.48 2.84
CA MET A 122 4.86 10.33 3.03
C MET A 122 4.64 10.10 4.53
N ALA A 123 3.45 9.66 4.93
CA ALA A 123 3.22 9.27 6.31
C ALA A 123 4.18 8.13 6.70
N PRO A 124 4.86 8.21 7.86
CA PRO A 124 5.75 7.15 8.30
C PRO A 124 5.07 5.78 8.34
N GLY A 125 5.59 4.83 7.54
CA GLY A 125 5.09 3.45 7.48
C GLY A 125 3.85 3.25 6.61
N SER A 126 3.41 4.26 5.86
CA SER A 126 2.33 4.14 4.88
C SER A 126 2.84 3.55 3.58
N ALA A 127 2.15 2.53 3.06
CA ALA A 127 2.25 2.05 1.69
C ALA A 127 1.20 2.71 0.77
N TRP A 128 0.12 3.28 1.34
CA TRP A 128 -1.01 3.83 0.59
C TRP A 128 -1.09 5.35 0.69
N GLN A 129 0.00 6.01 0.28
CA GLN A 129 0.04 7.46 0.25
C GLN A 129 -0.81 8.00 -0.91
N ASP A 130 -1.59 9.03 -0.60
CA ASP A 130 -2.58 9.65 -1.47
C ASP A 130 -2.57 11.18 -1.28
N PHE A 131 -3.19 11.88 -2.24
CA PHE A 131 -3.47 13.30 -2.22
C PHE A 131 -4.98 13.52 -2.34
N GLU A 132 -5.46 14.69 -1.95
CA GLU A 132 -6.87 15.06 -2.05
C GLU A 132 -6.95 16.53 -2.45
N LEU A 133 -7.34 16.80 -3.71
CA LEU A 133 -7.51 18.18 -4.19
C LEU A 133 -8.81 18.77 -3.67
N GLU A 134 -8.66 19.87 -2.94
CA GLU A 134 -9.75 20.64 -2.38
C GLU A 134 -9.52 22.15 -2.50
N ILE A 135 -10.51 22.91 -2.03
CA ILE A 135 -10.35 24.32 -1.73
C ILE A 135 -10.70 24.57 -0.28
N ALA A 136 -10.17 25.66 0.30
CA ALA A 136 -10.51 26.05 1.65
C ALA A 136 -10.99 27.48 1.72
N ALA A 137 -11.98 27.71 2.58
CA ALA A 137 -12.40 29.02 3.03
C ALA A 137 -11.61 29.44 4.27
N VAL A 138 -11.19 30.70 4.33
CA VAL A 138 -10.49 31.28 5.47
C VAL A 138 -11.39 32.27 6.19
N ILE A 139 -11.54 32.11 7.49
CA ILE A 139 -12.34 33.00 8.34
C ILE A 139 -11.58 34.32 8.54
N GLY A 140 -12.24 35.47 8.40
CA GLY A 140 -11.66 36.78 8.75
C GLY A 140 -12.44 37.58 9.78
N THR A 141 -13.63 37.15 10.15
CA THR A 141 -14.42 37.77 11.23
C THR A 141 -14.69 36.77 12.33
N CYS A 142 -14.39 37.13 13.58
CA CYS A 142 -14.74 36.32 14.74
C CYS A 142 -16.25 36.04 14.78
N GLY A 143 -16.67 34.80 15.00
CA GLY A 143 -18.07 34.45 15.15
C GLY A 143 -18.32 33.18 15.96
N LYS A 144 -19.48 33.08 16.59
CA LYS A 144 -19.96 31.89 17.30
C LYS A 144 -21.45 31.73 17.02
N ASP A 145 -21.92 30.49 16.87
CA ASP A 145 -23.32 30.16 16.60
C ASP A 145 -23.87 30.94 15.39
N LEU A 146 -23.06 31.03 14.33
CA LEU A 146 -23.35 31.82 13.14
C LEU A 146 -24.53 31.23 12.36
N THR A 147 -25.40 32.09 11.86
CA THR A 147 -26.33 31.75 10.77
C THR A 147 -25.54 31.46 9.48
N VAL A 148 -26.16 30.78 8.50
CA VAL A 148 -25.52 30.46 7.21
C VAL A 148 -25.07 31.73 6.49
N GLU A 149 -25.87 32.79 6.54
CA GLU A 149 -25.56 34.07 5.91
C GLU A 149 -24.38 34.77 6.60
N GLN A 150 -24.34 34.75 7.94
CA GLN A 150 -23.21 35.31 8.69
C GLN A 150 -21.93 34.49 8.47
N ALA A 151 -22.06 33.18 8.35
CA ALA A 151 -20.96 32.27 8.09
C ALA A 151 -20.32 32.54 6.71
N GLU A 152 -21.14 32.69 5.66
CA GLU A 152 -20.66 33.08 4.32
C GLU A 152 -19.98 34.46 4.35
N GLN A 153 -20.55 35.44 5.05
CA GLN A 153 -19.98 36.78 5.21
C GLN A 153 -18.68 36.80 6.02
N ALA A 154 -18.43 35.79 6.87
CA ALA A 154 -17.22 35.70 7.68
C ALA A 154 -16.00 35.25 6.87
N ILE A 155 -16.19 34.74 5.64
CA ILE A 155 -15.12 34.28 4.76
C ILE A 155 -14.36 35.48 4.19
N ILE A 156 -13.05 35.56 4.45
CA ILE A 156 -12.18 36.63 3.96
C ILE A 156 -11.44 36.28 2.68
N GLY A 157 -11.36 34.99 2.35
CA GLY A 157 -10.75 34.52 1.13
C GLY A 157 -10.71 33.00 1.03
N TYR A 158 -10.18 32.54 -0.09
CA TYR A 158 -10.07 31.15 -0.48
C TYR A 158 -8.64 30.80 -0.89
N THR A 159 -8.26 29.54 -0.75
CA THR A 159 -6.96 28.99 -1.17
C THR A 159 -7.14 27.55 -1.65
N ILE A 160 -6.20 27.01 -2.44
CA ILE A 160 -6.14 25.56 -2.68
C ILE A 160 -5.76 24.88 -1.37
N PHE A 161 -6.36 23.72 -1.14
CA PHE A 161 -6.11 22.83 -0.02
C PHE A 161 -5.77 21.44 -0.58
N ASN A 162 -4.65 20.86 -0.16
CA ASN A 162 -4.33 19.47 -0.44
C ASN A 162 -4.26 18.71 0.88
N ASP A 163 -5.12 17.71 1.03
CA ASP A 163 -5.15 16.86 2.23
C ASP A 163 -4.34 15.57 2.02
N TRP A 164 -3.11 15.55 2.52
CA TRP A 164 -2.22 14.39 2.32
C TRP A 164 -2.67 13.22 3.18
N SER A 165 -3.01 12.12 2.51
CA SER A 165 -3.73 11.00 3.10
C SER A 165 -2.94 9.69 3.03
N ALA A 166 -2.74 9.03 4.17
CA ALA A 166 -2.25 7.67 4.25
C ALA A 166 -3.44 6.71 4.49
N ARG A 167 -3.93 6.08 3.42
CA ARG A 167 -5.22 5.37 3.42
C ARG A 167 -5.22 4.11 4.27
N ASP A 168 -4.08 3.44 4.36
CA ASP A 168 -3.86 2.27 5.21
C ASP A 168 -3.92 2.64 6.70
N LEU A 169 -3.21 3.69 7.11
CA LEU A 169 -3.25 4.20 8.48
C LEU A 169 -4.65 4.74 8.82
N GLN A 170 -5.27 5.49 7.91
CA GLN A 170 -6.64 5.98 8.04
C GLN A 170 -7.66 4.84 8.24
N GLN A 171 -7.53 3.75 7.47
CA GLN A 171 -8.39 2.59 7.58
C GLN A 171 -8.26 1.89 8.94
N LEU A 172 -7.04 1.81 9.47
CA LEU A 172 -6.80 1.25 10.80
C LEU A 172 -7.38 2.14 11.91
N GLU A 173 -7.14 3.45 11.87
CA GLU A 173 -7.60 4.38 12.91
C GLU A 173 -9.12 4.56 12.95
N THR A 174 -9.79 4.47 11.79
CA THR A 174 -11.26 4.57 11.71
C THR A 174 -11.96 3.49 12.55
N GLN A 175 -11.31 2.35 12.79
CA GLN A 175 -11.84 1.29 13.66
C GLN A 175 -11.97 1.70 15.12
N LEU A 176 -11.20 2.71 15.56
CA LEU A 176 -11.30 3.28 16.91
C LEU A 176 -12.53 4.18 17.06
N ALA A 177 -13.14 4.63 15.95
CA ALA A 177 -14.30 5.51 15.92
C ALA A 177 -14.12 6.85 16.69
N ILE A 178 -12.89 7.35 16.78
CA ILE A 178 -12.54 8.63 17.45
C ILE A 178 -12.12 9.75 16.48
N GLY A 179 -12.26 9.54 15.17
CA GLY A 179 -11.88 10.49 14.12
C GLY A 179 -10.54 10.15 13.44
N GLN A 180 -10.07 11.09 12.63
CA GLN A 180 -8.81 10.95 11.86
C GLN A 180 -7.60 11.29 12.75
N GLY A 181 -6.47 10.63 12.50
CA GLY A 181 -5.20 10.85 13.22
C GLY A 181 -3.98 10.78 12.28
N LYS A 182 -3.15 9.75 12.47
CA LYS A 182 -1.95 9.48 11.69
C LYS A 182 -2.19 9.28 10.20
N GLY A 183 -3.38 8.89 9.79
CA GLY A 183 -3.79 8.91 8.39
C GLY A 183 -3.75 10.29 7.72
N LYS A 184 -3.79 11.38 8.51
CA LYS A 184 -3.86 12.78 8.02
C LYS A 184 -2.75 13.70 8.57
N ASP A 185 -1.87 13.18 9.44
CA ASP A 185 -0.76 13.95 10.04
C ASP A 185 0.43 14.15 9.09
N SER A 186 0.42 13.59 7.88
CA SER A 186 1.54 13.71 6.93
C SER A 186 1.69 15.12 6.35
N GLY A 187 0.58 15.83 6.14
CA GLY A 187 0.64 17.21 5.69
C GLY A 187 -0.70 17.78 5.26
N VAL A 188 -0.81 19.10 5.31
CA VAL A 188 -1.86 19.86 4.62
C VAL A 188 -1.18 20.92 3.79
N THR A 189 -1.47 21.02 2.50
CA THR A 189 -0.89 22.08 1.67
C THR A 189 -1.88 23.20 1.50
N LEU A 190 -1.45 24.42 1.78
CA LEU A 190 -2.23 25.62 1.51
C LEU A 190 -1.47 26.49 0.51
N GLY A 191 -2.13 26.94 -0.54
CA GLY A 191 -1.58 27.96 -1.42
C GLY A 191 -2.15 27.95 -2.83
N PRO A 192 -1.45 28.55 -3.81
CA PRO A 192 -0.26 29.39 -3.64
C PRO A 192 -0.52 30.74 -2.96
N TYR A 193 -1.78 31.19 -2.90
CA TYR A 193 -2.16 32.49 -2.32
C TYR A 193 -3.56 32.45 -1.70
N LEU A 194 -3.81 33.39 -0.79
CA LEU A 194 -5.16 33.71 -0.32
C LEU A 194 -5.83 34.68 -1.30
N VAL A 195 -6.93 34.27 -1.92
CA VAL A 195 -7.72 35.08 -2.87
C VAL A 195 -8.96 35.63 -2.18
N THR A 196 -9.17 36.95 -2.22
CA THR A 196 -10.38 37.54 -1.63
C THR A 196 -11.61 37.30 -2.51
N PRO A 197 -12.83 37.22 -1.93
CA PRO A 197 -14.04 36.83 -2.66
C PRO A 197 -14.35 37.68 -3.91
N ASP A 198 -14.01 38.97 -3.90
CA ASP A 198 -14.23 39.89 -5.03
C ASP A 198 -13.47 39.50 -6.32
N GLU A 199 -12.33 38.82 -6.21
CA GLU A 199 -11.58 38.34 -7.39
C GLU A 199 -12.20 37.06 -7.98
N LEU A 200 -13.07 36.39 -7.24
CA LEU A 200 -13.69 35.14 -7.65
C LEU A 200 -15.15 35.31 -8.09
N GLU A 201 -15.67 36.53 -8.05
CA GLU A 201 -17.08 36.81 -8.34
C GLU A 201 -17.45 36.44 -9.78
N GLU A 202 -16.50 36.54 -10.73
CA GLU A 202 -16.71 36.10 -12.11
C GLU A 202 -16.99 34.60 -12.26
N TYR A 203 -16.62 33.79 -11.25
CA TYR A 203 -16.85 32.34 -11.20
C TYR A 203 -18.08 31.95 -10.37
N ARG A 204 -18.80 32.93 -9.78
CA ARG A 204 -20.01 32.63 -9.01
C ARG A 204 -21.19 32.32 -9.93
N ARG A 205 -21.87 31.21 -9.71
CA ARG A 205 -23.05 30.75 -10.47
C ARG A 205 -24.13 30.32 -9.48
N ASP A 206 -25.34 30.84 -9.63
CA ASP A 206 -26.48 30.54 -8.75
C ASP A 206 -26.16 30.64 -7.25
N GLY A 207 -25.36 31.64 -6.88
CA GLY A 207 -24.94 31.89 -5.50
C GLY A 207 -23.79 31.01 -5.00
N LYS A 208 -23.36 29.99 -5.76
CA LYS A 208 -22.24 29.10 -5.43
C LYS A 208 -20.98 29.47 -6.20
N LEU A 209 -19.82 29.16 -5.62
CA LEU A 209 -18.53 29.31 -6.29
C LEU A 209 -18.29 28.08 -7.19
N ASP A 210 -18.19 28.29 -8.51
CA ASP A 210 -17.99 27.23 -9.51
C ASP A 210 -16.57 27.35 -10.10
N LEU A 211 -15.60 26.72 -9.44
CA LEU A 211 -14.21 26.66 -9.89
C LEU A 211 -13.97 25.29 -10.50
N GLN A 212 -13.45 25.29 -11.72
CA GLN A 212 -12.93 24.08 -12.35
C GLN A 212 -11.60 23.69 -11.71
N VAL A 213 -11.43 22.39 -11.44
CA VAL A 213 -10.23 21.84 -10.79
C VAL A 213 -9.63 20.70 -11.61
N THR A 214 -8.32 20.50 -11.47
CA THR A 214 -7.62 19.37 -12.10
C THR A 214 -6.46 18.92 -11.22
N ALA A 215 -6.36 17.62 -11.01
CA ALA A 215 -5.27 16.98 -10.29
C ALA A 215 -4.41 16.14 -11.23
N LEU A 216 -3.09 16.31 -11.13
CA LEU A 216 -2.10 15.57 -11.91
C LEU A 216 -1.08 14.90 -10.99
N VAL A 217 -0.63 13.71 -11.40
CA VAL A 217 0.52 13.00 -10.83
C VAL A 217 1.50 12.73 -11.96
N ASN A 218 2.74 13.19 -11.83
CA ASN A 218 3.78 13.06 -12.85
C ASN A 218 3.29 13.51 -14.24
N ASP A 219 2.66 14.69 -14.29
CA ASP A 219 2.04 15.29 -15.48
C ASP A 219 0.88 14.50 -16.13
N ARG A 220 0.48 13.36 -15.57
CA ARG A 220 -0.72 12.61 -15.96
C ARG A 220 -1.93 13.12 -15.17
N VAL A 221 -3.01 13.45 -15.88
CA VAL A 221 -4.29 13.80 -15.24
C VAL A 221 -4.86 12.57 -14.54
N ILE A 222 -5.09 12.70 -13.23
CA ILE A 222 -5.77 11.68 -12.40
C ILE A 222 -7.26 11.98 -12.34
N GLY A 223 -7.64 13.25 -12.16
CA GLY A 223 -9.03 13.65 -12.04
C GLY A 223 -9.26 15.13 -12.33
N SER A 224 -10.53 15.46 -12.57
CA SER A 224 -11.00 16.82 -12.78
C SER A 224 -12.45 16.94 -12.32
N GLY A 225 -12.83 18.10 -11.80
CA GLY A 225 -14.19 18.33 -11.32
C GLY A 225 -14.51 19.80 -11.13
N SER A 226 -15.57 20.08 -10.36
CA SER A 226 -15.97 21.45 -10.04
C SER A 226 -16.46 21.57 -8.60
N THR A 227 -16.14 22.71 -7.98
CA THR A 227 -16.66 23.08 -6.64
C THR A 227 -18.17 23.34 -6.63
N ALA A 228 -18.82 23.49 -7.79
CA ALA A 228 -20.27 23.60 -7.89
C ALA A 228 -21.00 22.33 -7.42
N GLN A 229 -20.30 21.18 -7.40
CA GLN A 229 -20.82 19.89 -6.97
C GLN A 229 -20.90 19.74 -5.45
N MET A 230 -20.50 20.75 -4.66
CA MET A 230 -20.66 20.72 -3.21
C MET A 230 -22.14 20.55 -2.82
N ASP A 231 -22.43 19.48 -2.10
CA ASP A 231 -23.73 19.20 -1.49
C ASP A 231 -23.95 20.10 -0.26
N TRP A 232 -22.89 20.35 0.52
CA TRP A 232 -22.87 21.30 1.63
C TRP A 232 -22.05 22.53 1.26
N SER A 233 -22.64 23.73 1.33
CA SER A 233 -21.90 24.99 1.09
C SER A 233 -20.97 25.34 2.25
N PHE A 234 -19.95 26.17 2.01
CA PHE A 234 -19.10 26.70 3.09
C PHE A 234 -19.92 27.43 4.16
N GLY A 235 -20.90 28.25 3.79
CA GLY A 235 -21.80 28.90 4.74
C GLY A 235 -22.52 27.89 5.67
N GLU A 236 -23.01 26.78 5.15
CA GLU A 236 -23.67 25.73 5.96
C GLU A 236 -22.68 25.02 6.89
N VAL A 237 -21.51 24.65 6.37
CA VAL A 237 -20.47 23.97 7.16
C VAL A 237 -19.94 24.88 8.26
N ILE A 238 -19.60 26.13 7.95
CA ILE A 238 -19.08 27.10 8.91
C ILE A 238 -20.14 27.43 9.97
N SER A 239 -21.41 27.58 9.56
CA SER A 239 -22.53 27.72 10.51
C SER A 239 -22.56 26.54 11.48
N TYR A 240 -22.45 25.30 10.98
CA TYR A 240 -22.42 24.10 11.81
C TYR A 240 -21.19 24.03 12.74
N VAL A 241 -19.99 24.26 12.19
CA VAL A 241 -18.71 24.29 12.92
C VAL A 241 -18.69 25.33 14.03
N SER A 242 -19.35 26.48 13.84
CA SER A 242 -19.39 27.57 14.83
C SER A 242 -20.31 27.30 16.02
N ARG A 243 -21.09 26.20 16.01
CA ARG A 243 -22.03 25.88 17.10
C ARG A 243 -21.29 25.60 18.41
N GLY A 244 -21.49 26.45 19.40
CA GLY A 244 -20.84 26.35 20.70
C GLY A 244 -19.36 26.76 20.72
N VAL A 245 -18.77 27.11 19.57
CA VAL A 245 -17.33 27.40 19.43
C VAL A 245 -17.09 28.74 18.74
N GLN A 246 -16.18 29.53 19.30
CA GLN A 246 -15.74 30.80 18.71
C GLN A 246 -14.76 30.52 17.57
N LEU A 247 -15.13 30.85 16.33
CA LEU A 247 -14.23 30.92 15.20
C LEU A 247 -13.38 32.18 15.26
N THR A 248 -12.13 32.05 14.84
CA THR A 248 -11.12 33.11 14.90
C THR A 248 -10.59 33.44 13.50
N PRO A 249 -10.22 34.71 13.24
CA PRO A 249 -9.60 35.11 11.99
C PRO A 249 -8.35 34.26 11.70
N GLY A 250 -8.30 33.66 10.51
CA GLY A 250 -7.27 32.73 10.07
C GLY A 250 -7.64 31.25 10.23
N ASP A 251 -8.76 30.92 10.90
CA ASP A 251 -9.28 29.54 10.87
C ASP A 251 -9.52 29.11 9.42
N VAL A 252 -9.10 27.89 9.10
CA VAL A 252 -9.20 27.30 7.77
C VAL A 252 -10.27 26.21 7.79
N VAL A 253 -11.20 26.27 6.83
CA VAL A 253 -12.23 25.24 6.63
C VAL A 253 -12.07 24.66 5.23
N GLY A 254 -11.64 23.40 5.14
CA GLY A 254 -11.50 22.65 3.88
C GLY A 254 -12.86 22.20 3.35
N SER A 255 -12.96 22.03 2.04
CA SER A 255 -14.20 21.59 1.38
C SER A 255 -14.41 20.08 1.45
N GLY A 256 -13.37 19.30 1.70
CA GLY A 256 -13.33 17.91 1.28
C GLY A 256 -12.98 17.82 -0.20
N THR A 257 -12.46 16.65 -0.59
CA THR A 257 -11.93 16.49 -1.94
C THR A 257 -13.01 16.56 -3.01
N VAL A 258 -12.67 17.24 -4.10
CA VAL A 258 -13.53 17.27 -5.29
C VAL A 258 -13.52 15.87 -5.91
N PRO A 259 -14.70 15.30 -6.25
CA PRO A 259 -14.78 13.94 -6.77
C PRO A 259 -13.80 13.70 -7.93
N THR A 260 -13.24 12.49 -7.98
CA THR A 260 -12.17 12.01 -8.87
C THR A 260 -10.78 12.56 -8.62
N CYS A 261 -10.61 13.60 -7.80
CA CYS A 261 -9.34 14.29 -7.62
C CYS A 261 -8.53 13.75 -6.41
N THR A 262 -8.53 12.43 -6.26
CA THR A 262 -7.76 11.64 -5.29
C THR A 262 -7.54 10.24 -5.85
N LEU A 263 -6.50 9.50 -5.45
CA LEU A 263 -6.19 8.18 -6.00
C LEU A 263 -7.19 7.12 -5.53
N VAL A 264 -7.60 7.14 -4.25
CA VAL A 264 -8.46 6.07 -3.69
C VAL A 264 -9.75 5.84 -4.47
N GLU A 265 -10.31 6.88 -5.10
CA GLU A 265 -11.53 6.76 -5.93
C GLU A 265 -11.34 5.95 -7.21
N HIS A 266 -10.10 5.75 -7.65
CA HIS A 266 -9.73 4.95 -8.82
C HIS A 266 -9.33 3.52 -8.44
N LEU A 267 -9.32 3.17 -7.15
CA LEU A 267 -9.10 1.79 -6.72
C LEU A 267 -10.34 0.96 -7.06
N SER A 268 -10.14 -0.18 -7.71
CA SER A 268 -11.18 -1.15 -8.01
C SER A 268 -10.73 -2.54 -7.59
N MET A 269 -11.52 -3.16 -6.72
CA MET A 269 -11.27 -4.55 -6.30
C MET A 269 -11.53 -5.56 -7.42
N THR A 270 -12.29 -5.19 -8.46
CA THR A 270 -12.61 -6.07 -9.59
C THR A 270 -11.77 -5.80 -10.84
N GLU A 271 -11.12 -4.64 -10.91
CA GLU A 271 -10.25 -4.22 -12.03
C GLU A 271 -8.97 -3.54 -11.46
N PRO A 272 -8.17 -4.25 -10.65
CA PRO A 272 -7.02 -3.68 -9.95
C PRO A 272 -5.97 -3.09 -10.89
N GLU A 273 -5.85 -3.61 -12.12
CA GLU A 273 -4.96 -3.13 -13.17
C GLU A 273 -5.30 -1.72 -13.68
N SER A 274 -6.53 -1.24 -13.44
CA SER A 274 -6.97 0.11 -13.80
C SER A 274 -6.45 1.18 -12.84
N PHE A 275 -6.06 0.78 -11.63
CA PHE A 275 -5.61 1.70 -10.59
C PHE A 275 -4.27 2.33 -10.99
N PRO A 276 -4.14 3.67 -11.01
CA PRO A 276 -2.88 4.34 -11.36
C PRO A 276 -1.72 4.09 -10.38
N GLY A 277 -1.99 3.47 -9.23
CA GLY A 277 -1.02 3.23 -8.16
C GLY A 277 -1.07 4.31 -7.07
N TRP A 278 -0.55 3.96 -5.89
CA TRP A 278 -0.35 4.90 -4.78
C TRP A 278 0.88 5.79 -5.02
N LEU A 279 0.95 6.92 -4.33
CA LEU A 279 2.09 7.83 -4.41
C LEU A 279 3.35 7.21 -3.81
N ARG A 280 4.46 7.44 -4.49
CA ARG A 280 5.79 6.95 -4.11
C ARG A 280 6.79 8.11 -4.02
N ASP A 281 7.92 7.83 -3.38
CA ASP A 281 9.06 8.76 -3.35
C ASP A 281 9.46 9.20 -4.76
N GLY A 282 9.53 10.52 -4.95
CA GLY A 282 9.86 11.17 -6.22
C GLY A 282 8.65 11.57 -7.06
N ASP A 283 7.44 11.06 -6.78
CA ASP A 283 6.24 11.46 -7.53
C ASP A 283 5.93 12.94 -7.34
N VAL A 284 5.47 13.60 -8.40
CA VAL A 284 5.08 15.01 -8.38
C VAL A 284 3.57 15.12 -8.45
N VAL A 285 2.95 15.74 -7.44
CA VAL A 285 1.53 16.08 -7.44
C VAL A 285 1.37 17.54 -7.82
N THR A 286 0.58 17.83 -8.86
CA THR A 286 0.23 19.19 -9.30
C THR A 286 -1.27 19.38 -9.25
N LEU A 287 -1.72 20.40 -8.51
CA LEU A 287 -3.14 20.68 -8.32
C LEU A 287 -3.46 22.08 -8.85
N ARG A 288 -4.43 22.16 -9.77
CA ARG A 288 -4.85 23.39 -10.43
C ARG A 288 -6.28 23.71 -10.06
N VAL A 289 -6.51 24.96 -9.69
CA VAL A 289 -7.86 25.46 -9.42
C VAL A 289 -8.04 26.82 -10.09
N GLN A 290 -9.10 26.94 -10.89
CA GLN A 290 -9.44 28.20 -11.55
C GLN A 290 -9.55 29.35 -10.54
N GLY A 291 -8.93 30.49 -10.85
CA GLY A 291 -8.90 31.66 -9.96
C GLY A 291 -7.95 31.56 -8.76
N LEU A 292 -7.64 30.36 -8.27
CA LEU A 292 -6.79 30.13 -7.09
C LEU A 292 -5.34 29.72 -7.42
N GLY A 293 -5.05 29.33 -8.66
CA GLY A 293 -3.68 29.07 -9.13
C GLY A 293 -3.30 27.60 -9.15
N GLU A 294 -2.04 27.31 -8.82
CA GLU A 294 -1.46 25.97 -8.86
C GLU A 294 -0.58 25.71 -7.64
N THR A 295 -0.64 24.49 -7.09
CA THR A 295 0.38 23.93 -6.19
C THR A 295 1.11 22.79 -6.90
N ARG A 296 2.39 22.57 -6.56
CA ARG A 296 3.21 21.51 -7.14
C ARG A 296 4.22 20.98 -6.13
N GLN A 297 4.09 19.72 -5.75
CA GLN A 297 4.81 19.15 -4.61
C GLN A 297 5.44 17.83 -4.99
N THR A 298 6.69 17.61 -4.57
CA THR A 298 7.33 16.31 -4.75
C THR A 298 7.15 15.47 -3.49
N VAL A 299 6.66 14.26 -3.64
CA VAL A 299 6.51 13.28 -2.57
C VAL A 299 7.89 12.80 -2.14
N ARG A 300 8.09 12.70 -0.83
CA ARG A 300 9.34 12.23 -0.20
C ARG A 300 9.06 11.10 0.78
N ALA A 301 9.79 10.00 0.64
CA ALA A 301 9.73 8.91 1.62
C ALA A 301 10.14 9.41 3.02
N SER A 302 9.39 8.95 4.02
CA SER A 302 9.74 9.11 5.43
C SER A 302 10.38 7.84 5.96
N SER A 303 11.20 7.97 7.01
CA SER A 303 11.71 6.81 7.74
C SER A 303 10.56 5.99 8.34
N PRO A 304 10.67 4.65 8.41
CA PRO A 304 9.69 3.82 9.09
C PRO A 304 9.50 4.21 10.56
N PRO A 305 8.27 4.12 11.10
CA PRO A 305 8.00 4.46 12.49
C PRO A 305 8.62 3.43 13.43
N HIS A 306 8.93 3.86 14.65
CA HIS A 306 9.29 2.91 15.71
C HIS A 306 8.07 2.06 16.09
N ARG A 307 8.19 0.73 15.98
CA ARG A 307 7.10 -0.18 16.36
C ARG A 307 6.83 -0.10 17.86
N LEU A 308 5.54 0.04 18.21
CA LEU A 308 5.10 -0.08 19.60
C LEU A 308 5.07 -1.55 20.00
N ALA A 309 5.40 -1.84 21.26
CA ALA A 309 5.22 -3.18 21.81
C ALA A 309 3.73 -3.56 21.76
N PRO A 310 3.36 -4.76 21.27
CA PRO A 310 1.97 -5.17 21.19
C PRO A 310 1.37 -5.23 22.59
N ARG A 311 0.12 -4.76 22.71
CA ARG A 311 -0.67 -4.88 23.94
C ARG A 311 -1.52 -6.15 23.83
N PRO A 312 -1.23 -7.20 24.62
CA PRO A 312 -2.04 -8.42 24.56
C PRO A 312 -3.45 -8.10 25.04
N ASN A 313 -4.46 -8.59 24.32
CA ASN A 313 -5.83 -8.59 24.81
C ASN A 313 -5.94 -9.65 25.93
N PRO A 314 -6.22 -9.25 27.20
CA PRO A 314 -6.30 -10.21 28.30
C PRO A 314 -7.45 -11.22 28.16
N GLU A 315 -8.43 -10.94 27.31
CA GLU A 315 -9.56 -11.84 27.02
C GLU A 315 -9.30 -12.76 25.83
N ALA A 316 -8.26 -12.51 25.04
CA ALA A 316 -7.92 -13.36 23.91
C ALA A 316 -7.33 -14.69 24.40
N ALA A 317 -7.77 -15.80 23.78
CA ALA A 317 -7.13 -17.09 23.99
C ALA A 317 -5.64 -16.99 23.58
N PRO A 318 -4.72 -17.63 24.32
CA PRO A 318 -3.32 -17.70 23.90
C PRO A 318 -3.23 -18.30 22.50
N ALA A 319 -2.49 -17.64 21.60
CA ALA A 319 -2.21 -18.22 20.30
C ALA A 319 -1.45 -19.55 20.50
N PRO A 320 -1.84 -20.64 19.83
CA PRO A 320 -1.10 -21.88 19.89
C PRO A 320 0.33 -21.66 19.34
N ASN A 321 1.32 -22.30 19.97
CA ASN A 321 2.67 -22.28 19.43
C ASN A 321 2.68 -22.97 18.06
N ARG A 322 2.90 -22.18 17.00
CA ARG A 322 3.12 -22.71 15.67
C ARG A 322 4.54 -23.27 15.61
N VAL A 323 4.64 -24.59 15.44
CA VAL A 323 5.92 -25.31 15.39
C VAL A 323 5.87 -26.28 14.23
N ASN A 324 6.79 -26.11 13.28
CA ASN A 324 7.01 -27.10 12.24
C ASN A 324 7.71 -28.32 12.85
N ARG A 325 7.10 -29.49 12.72
CA ARG A 325 7.59 -30.74 13.31
C ARG A 325 8.29 -31.65 12.31
N ALA A 326 8.42 -31.21 11.05
CA ALA A 326 9.11 -32.01 10.05
C ALA A 326 10.58 -32.24 10.43
N PRO A 327 11.15 -33.43 10.13
CA PRO A 327 12.56 -33.67 10.29
C PRO A 327 13.39 -32.68 9.47
N ALA A 328 14.47 -32.16 10.08
CA ALA A 328 15.37 -31.22 9.44
C ALA A 328 16.76 -31.82 9.29
N ARG A 329 17.36 -31.71 8.10
CA ARG A 329 18.74 -32.18 7.84
C ARG A 329 19.82 -31.23 8.33
N VAL A 330 19.50 -29.94 8.41
CA VAL A 330 20.29 -28.90 9.07
C VAL A 330 19.43 -28.24 10.14
N PRO A 331 20.00 -27.54 11.14
CA PRO A 331 19.21 -26.84 12.15
C PRO A 331 18.20 -25.89 11.50
N TYR A 332 16.90 -26.10 11.74
CA TYR A 332 15.86 -25.21 11.22
C TYR A 332 15.70 -23.99 12.12
N THR A 333 16.62 -23.04 11.96
CA THR A 333 16.70 -21.80 12.72
C THR A 333 16.92 -20.63 11.77
N ARG A 334 16.33 -19.46 12.05
CA ARG A 334 16.51 -18.25 11.24
C ARG A 334 17.98 -17.99 10.95
N GLY A 335 18.36 -17.95 9.67
CA GLY A 335 19.74 -17.67 9.26
C GLY A 335 20.22 -18.51 8.07
N LEU A 336 21.51 -18.32 7.75
CA LEU A 336 22.20 -18.98 6.65
C LEU A 336 22.85 -20.29 7.11
N HIS A 337 22.60 -21.37 6.38
CA HIS A 337 23.13 -22.70 6.66
C HIS A 337 23.81 -23.29 5.43
N GLU A 338 25.02 -23.80 5.59
CA GLU A 338 25.70 -24.53 4.52
C GLU A 338 25.06 -25.92 4.38
N VAL A 339 24.60 -26.27 3.17
CA VAL A 339 23.89 -27.51 2.87
C VAL A 339 24.69 -28.45 1.96
N ALA A 340 25.66 -27.91 1.22
CA ALA A 340 26.68 -28.62 0.47
C ALA A 340 27.88 -27.69 0.19
N ASP A 341 28.93 -28.20 -0.45
CA ASP A 341 30.14 -27.43 -0.77
C ASP A 341 29.81 -26.15 -1.56
N GLN A 342 29.98 -25.00 -0.90
CA GLN A 342 29.65 -23.67 -1.43
C GLN A 342 28.19 -23.51 -1.87
N VAL A 343 27.28 -24.18 -1.17
CA VAL A 343 25.83 -24.03 -1.35
C VAL A 343 25.18 -23.81 0.01
N TRP A 344 24.42 -22.73 0.13
CA TRP A 344 23.75 -22.34 1.38
C TRP A 344 22.24 -22.20 1.19
N ALA A 345 21.51 -22.51 2.25
CA ALA A 345 20.09 -22.22 2.40
C ALA A 345 19.91 -21.13 3.46
N TRP A 346 19.22 -20.04 3.10
CA TRP A 346 18.65 -19.11 4.06
C TRP A 346 17.32 -19.66 4.53
N THR A 347 17.14 -19.85 5.83
CA THR A 347 15.91 -20.46 6.37
C THR A 347 15.17 -19.52 7.31
N LEU A 348 13.83 -19.55 7.27
CA LEU A 348 12.94 -18.76 8.13
C LEU A 348 11.88 -19.67 8.79
N PRO A 349 12.10 -20.13 10.04
CA PRO A 349 11.05 -20.79 10.81
C PRO A 349 9.90 -19.84 11.15
N ASP A 350 8.66 -20.31 11.23
CA ASP A 350 8.22 -21.71 11.18
C ASP A 350 7.98 -22.27 9.75
N GLY A 351 8.14 -21.45 8.71
CA GLY A 351 7.87 -21.85 7.33
C GLY A 351 6.42 -21.68 6.91
N GLY A 352 5.59 -21.00 7.72
CA GLY A 352 4.23 -20.63 7.35
C GLY A 352 4.18 -19.50 6.32
N TYR A 353 3.02 -18.84 6.24
CA TYR A 353 2.80 -17.70 5.34
C TYR A 353 3.92 -16.67 5.35
N GLY A 354 4.54 -16.42 4.18
CA GLY A 354 5.56 -15.38 4.00
C GLY A 354 6.95 -15.72 4.55
N TRP A 355 7.09 -16.85 5.25
CA TRP A 355 8.36 -17.31 5.83
C TRP A 355 9.01 -18.33 4.89
N SER A 356 9.44 -17.85 3.72
CA SER A 356 10.10 -18.65 2.70
C SER A 356 11.60 -18.82 2.99
N ASN A 357 12.18 -19.87 2.41
CA ASN A 357 13.62 -20.06 2.32
C ASN A 357 14.13 -19.50 0.99
N ALA A 358 15.41 -19.17 0.97
CA ALA A 358 16.15 -18.75 -0.22
C ALA A 358 17.50 -19.48 -0.29
N GLY A 359 18.22 -19.33 -1.40
CA GLY A 359 19.46 -20.05 -1.67
C GLY A 359 20.61 -19.19 -2.15
N LEU A 360 21.84 -19.62 -1.84
CA LEU A 360 23.06 -19.08 -2.46
C LEU A 360 23.91 -20.24 -2.98
N VAL A 361 24.25 -20.20 -4.26
CA VAL A 361 25.15 -21.15 -4.92
C VAL A 361 26.37 -20.39 -5.40
N SER A 362 27.54 -20.62 -4.80
CA SER A 362 28.78 -19.95 -5.22
C SER A 362 29.64 -20.87 -6.09
N GLY A 363 30.28 -20.26 -7.08
CA GLY A 363 31.40 -20.81 -7.85
C GLY A 363 32.63 -19.90 -7.74
N ASP A 364 33.59 -20.07 -8.65
CA ASP A 364 34.79 -19.24 -8.72
C ASP A 364 34.47 -17.83 -9.22
N GLY A 365 34.47 -16.85 -8.31
CA GLY A 365 34.28 -15.42 -8.63
C GLY A 365 32.86 -14.99 -8.99
N ALA A 366 31.85 -15.87 -8.87
CA ALA A 366 30.44 -15.56 -9.14
C ALA A 366 29.50 -16.44 -8.31
N SER A 367 28.31 -15.94 -8.01
CA SER A 367 27.25 -16.66 -7.29
C SER A 367 25.88 -16.48 -7.94
N LEU A 368 25.03 -17.51 -7.81
CA LEU A 368 23.60 -17.48 -8.09
C LEU A 368 22.83 -17.33 -6.77
N LEU A 369 21.97 -16.32 -6.70
CA LEU A 369 20.94 -16.24 -5.67
C LEU A 369 19.70 -17.02 -6.15
N VAL A 370 19.04 -17.75 -5.25
CA VAL A 370 17.74 -18.38 -5.52
C VAL A 370 16.73 -17.71 -4.62
N ASP A 371 15.82 -16.95 -5.24
CA ASP A 371 14.77 -16.14 -4.62
C ASP A 371 15.25 -14.99 -3.72
N THR A 372 14.38 -14.00 -3.58
CA THR A 372 14.44 -13.02 -2.49
C THR A 372 13.33 -13.30 -1.47
N LEU A 373 13.01 -12.36 -0.58
CA LEU A 373 12.07 -12.60 0.53
C LEU A 373 10.91 -11.61 0.53
N PHE A 374 9.93 -11.85 1.41
CA PHE A 374 8.61 -11.20 1.38
C PHE A 374 8.59 -9.69 1.61
N ASP A 375 9.60 -9.19 2.31
CA ASP A 375 9.80 -7.77 2.48
C ASP A 375 11.27 -7.36 2.33
N LEU A 376 11.48 -6.05 2.27
CA LEU A 376 12.81 -5.46 2.10
C LEU A 376 13.70 -5.67 3.33
N ALA A 377 13.14 -5.76 4.53
CA ALA A 377 13.91 -5.92 5.76
C ALA A 377 14.52 -7.32 5.84
N LEU A 378 13.71 -8.35 5.58
CA LEU A 378 14.12 -9.74 5.53
C LEU A 378 15.17 -9.95 4.44
N THR A 379 14.93 -9.42 3.24
CA THR A 379 15.89 -9.55 2.13
C THR A 379 17.23 -8.86 2.47
N ARG A 380 17.22 -7.66 3.08
CA ARG A 380 18.46 -7.00 3.52
C ARG A 380 19.21 -7.82 4.56
N GLU A 381 18.50 -8.42 5.51
CA GLU A 381 19.10 -9.28 6.53
C GLU A 381 19.78 -10.50 5.89
N MET A 382 19.10 -11.16 4.96
CA MET A 382 19.65 -12.29 4.21
C MET A 382 20.89 -11.89 3.41
N LEU A 383 20.82 -10.83 2.61
CA LEU A 383 21.96 -10.35 1.81
C LEU A 383 23.15 -9.95 2.70
N THR A 384 22.88 -9.36 3.87
CA THR A 384 23.92 -9.04 4.87
C THR A 384 24.60 -10.30 5.39
N ALA A 385 23.83 -11.35 5.68
CA ALA A 385 24.39 -12.62 6.15
C ALA A 385 25.18 -13.38 5.07
N MET A 386 24.81 -13.19 3.79
CA MET A 386 25.51 -13.76 2.63
C MET A 386 26.78 -12.98 2.26
N GLN A 387 26.92 -11.72 2.70
CA GLN A 387 28.02 -10.82 2.34
C GLN A 387 29.43 -11.45 2.49
N PRO A 388 29.78 -12.19 3.57
CA PRO A 388 31.12 -12.77 3.71
C PRO A 388 31.53 -13.73 2.59
N PHE A 389 30.55 -14.31 1.89
CA PHE A 389 30.76 -15.21 0.75
C PHE A 389 30.71 -14.43 -0.57
N THR A 390 29.77 -13.51 -0.70
CA THR A 390 29.56 -12.74 -1.94
C THR A 390 30.62 -11.65 -2.17
N GLU A 391 31.40 -11.28 -1.16
CA GLU A 391 32.59 -10.43 -1.35
C GLU A 391 33.67 -11.11 -2.22
N ARG A 392 33.75 -12.45 -2.18
CA ARG A 392 34.69 -13.24 -2.98
C ARG A 392 34.09 -13.72 -4.29
N ALA A 393 32.80 -14.04 -4.27
CA ALA A 393 32.03 -14.49 -5.42
C ALA A 393 30.74 -13.67 -5.50
N PRO A 394 30.76 -12.46 -6.09
CA PRO A 394 29.60 -11.59 -6.19
C PRO A 394 28.39 -12.29 -6.78
N ILE A 395 27.19 -11.92 -6.34
CA ILE A 395 25.95 -12.36 -6.99
C ILE A 395 25.94 -11.77 -8.39
N THR A 396 25.98 -12.63 -9.42
CA THR A 396 25.90 -12.20 -10.83
C THR A 396 24.54 -12.52 -11.43
N ASP A 397 23.89 -13.54 -10.89
CA ASP A 397 22.61 -14.04 -11.37
C ASP A 397 21.68 -14.28 -10.17
N ALA A 398 20.38 -14.12 -10.40
CA ALA A 398 19.35 -14.55 -9.46
C ALA A 398 18.28 -15.34 -10.22
N LEU A 399 17.89 -16.52 -9.74
CA LEU A 399 16.67 -17.18 -10.20
C LEU A 399 15.53 -16.80 -9.27
N ILE A 400 14.41 -16.37 -9.85
CA ILE A 400 13.11 -16.30 -9.18
C ILE A 400 12.30 -17.54 -9.56
N THR A 401 11.96 -18.35 -8.57
CA THR A 401 11.33 -19.65 -8.76
C THR A 401 9.87 -19.52 -9.20
N HIS A 402 9.14 -18.56 -8.64
CA HIS A 402 7.73 -18.29 -8.95
C HIS A 402 7.32 -16.88 -8.50
N SER A 403 6.07 -16.49 -8.78
CA SER A 403 5.64 -15.08 -8.74
C SER A 403 5.22 -14.55 -7.37
N ASN A 404 5.14 -15.38 -6.33
CA ASN A 404 4.69 -14.92 -5.02
C ASN A 404 5.63 -13.88 -4.42
N GLY A 405 5.06 -13.01 -3.59
CA GLY A 405 5.77 -11.90 -2.98
C GLY A 405 6.94 -12.34 -2.09
N ASP A 406 6.81 -13.47 -1.41
CA ASP A 406 7.86 -14.07 -0.57
C ASP A 406 9.05 -14.64 -1.31
N HIS A 407 9.06 -14.53 -2.64
CA HIS A 407 10.18 -14.89 -3.50
C HIS A 407 10.67 -13.72 -4.38
N THR A 408 9.91 -12.62 -4.46
CA THR A 408 10.07 -11.57 -5.48
C THR A 408 10.23 -10.14 -4.93
N HIS A 409 9.65 -9.83 -3.77
CA HIS A 409 9.57 -8.45 -3.29
C HIS A 409 10.93 -7.82 -2.97
N GLY A 410 11.92 -8.65 -2.65
CA GLY A 410 13.28 -8.21 -2.37
C GLY A 410 14.13 -7.93 -3.62
N ASN A 411 13.66 -8.26 -4.83
CA ASN A 411 14.46 -8.20 -6.06
C ASN A 411 15.08 -6.81 -6.32
N GLN A 412 14.41 -5.73 -5.90
CA GLN A 412 14.92 -4.36 -6.05
C GLN A 412 16.22 -4.08 -5.29
N LEU A 413 16.56 -4.92 -4.29
CA LEU A 413 17.74 -4.74 -3.47
C LEU A 413 18.99 -5.35 -4.13
N LEU A 414 18.81 -6.13 -5.19
CA LEU A 414 19.90 -6.66 -5.99
C LEU A 414 20.51 -5.54 -6.83
N ASP A 415 21.83 -5.55 -6.97
CA ASP A 415 22.53 -4.59 -7.81
C ASP A 415 21.98 -4.63 -9.25
N PRO A 416 21.86 -3.48 -9.95
CA PRO A 416 21.36 -3.46 -11.32
C PRO A 416 22.14 -4.35 -12.31
N SER A 417 23.39 -4.70 -12.01
CA SER A 417 24.20 -5.61 -12.81
C SER A 417 23.87 -7.09 -12.61
N VAL A 418 23.16 -7.47 -11.55
CA VAL A 418 22.68 -8.84 -11.34
C VAL A 418 21.63 -9.16 -12.40
N ARG A 419 21.81 -10.23 -13.16
CA ARG A 419 20.81 -10.71 -14.12
C ARG A 419 19.74 -11.52 -13.39
N ILE A 420 18.49 -11.05 -13.41
CA ILE A 420 17.36 -11.80 -12.87
C ILE A 420 16.80 -12.73 -13.96
N ILE A 421 16.66 -14.01 -13.62
CA ILE A 421 16.14 -15.07 -14.48
C ILE A 421 14.84 -15.56 -13.88
N ALA A 422 13.81 -15.77 -14.69
CA ALA A 422 12.56 -16.42 -14.28
C ALA A 422 11.94 -17.20 -15.43
N ALA A 423 11.01 -18.12 -15.15
CA ALA A 423 10.20 -18.68 -16.23
C ALA A 423 9.30 -17.59 -16.84
N GLN A 424 8.93 -17.71 -18.11
CA GLN A 424 8.09 -16.71 -18.79
C GLN A 424 6.78 -16.46 -18.03
N GLY A 425 6.07 -17.51 -17.61
CA GLY A 425 4.84 -17.37 -16.83
C GLY A 425 5.04 -16.70 -15.46
N THR A 426 6.20 -16.89 -14.83
CA THR A 426 6.55 -16.21 -13.57
C THR A 426 6.73 -14.72 -13.82
N ALA A 427 7.44 -14.33 -14.89
CA ALA A 427 7.63 -12.93 -15.25
C ALA A 427 6.30 -12.25 -15.61
N ASP A 428 5.42 -12.95 -16.34
CA ASP A 428 4.09 -12.46 -16.71
C ASP A 428 3.21 -12.22 -15.47
N GLU A 429 3.20 -13.14 -14.49
CA GLU A 429 2.46 -12.97 -13.24
C GLU A 429 3.05 -11.88 -12.34
N ILE A 430 4.38 -11.69 -12.34
CA ILE A 430 5.02 -10.58 -11.61
C ILE A 430 4.59 -9.23 -12.21
N GLU A 431 4.44 -9.14 -13.53
CA GLU A 431 4.03 -7.91 -14.22
C GLU A 431 2.56 -7.57 -14.02
N HIS A 432 1.68 -8.58 -14.03
CA HIS A 432 0.22 -8.40 -13.99
C HIS A 432 -0.41 -8.79 -12.65
N GLY A 433 0.40 -9.20 -11.67
CA GLY A 433 -0.04 -9.66 -10.37
C GLY A 433 -0.52 -8.53 -9.47
N MET A 434 -0.99 -8.92 -8.28
CA MET A 434 -1.39 -7.96 -7.26
C MET A 434 -0.19 -7.10 -6.85
N ALA A 435 -0.34 -5.77 -6.92
CA ALA A 435 0.67 -4.84 -6.46
C ALA A 435 1.00 -5.08 -4.97
N PRO A 436 2.29 -5.12 -4.55
CA PRO A 436 2.68 -5.41 -3.17
C PRO A 436 2.02 -4.49 -2.14
N GLU A 437 1.76 -3.24 -2.51
CA GLU A 437 1.07 -2.29 -1.65
C GLU A 437 -0.31 -2.82 -1.24
N MET A 438 -1.03 -3.54 -2.10
CA MET A 438 -2.35 -4.09 -1.76
C MET A 438 -2.31 -5.09 -0.59
N LEU A 439 -1.16 -5.70 -0.30
CA LEU A 439 -0.99 -6.57 0.87
C LEU A 439 -1.02 -5.78 2.19
N ALA A 440 -0.71 -4.47 2.17
CA ALA A 440 -0.91 -3.61 3.33
C ALA A 440 -2.40 -3.51 3.74
N MET A 441 -3.34 -3.73 2.81
CA MET A 441 -4.77 -3.87 3.13
C MET A 441 -5.00 -5.00 4.12
N VAL A 442 -4.33 -6.13 3.91
CA VAL A 442 -4.54 -7.36 4.69
C VAL A 442 -4.14 -7.16 6.15
N GLN A 443 -3.22 -6.23 6.40
CA GLN A 443 -2.75 -5.84 7.73
C GLN A 443 -3.69 -4.85 8.43
N THR A 444 -4.35 -3.98 7.67
CA THR A 444 -5.12 -2.83 8.20
C THR A 444 -6.63 -3.03 8.18
N ALA A 445 -7.16 -3.85 7.26
CA ALA A 445 -8.59 -4.07 7.09
C ALA A 445 -9.25 -4.71 8.32
N ASN A 446 -10.52 -4.36 8.53
CA ASN A 446 -11.41 -5.06 9.45
C ASN A 446 -12.24 -6.07 8.67
N LEU A 447 -11.84 -7.34 8.74
CA LEU A 447 -12.47 -8.48 8.07
C LEU A 447 -13.43 -9.24 9.00
N GLY A 448 -13.87 -8.61 10.09
CA GLY A 448 -14.70 -9.24 11.11
C GLY A 448 -13.90 -10.02 12.17
N PRO A 449 -14.58 -10.65 13.13
CA PRO A 449 -13.95 -11.17 14.36
C PRO A 449 -13.06 -12.40 14.16
N VAL A 450 -13.18 -13.10 13.02
CA VAL A 450 -12.41 -14.32 12.73
C VAL A 450 -11.25 -14.03 11.77
N ALA A 451 -11.53 -13.41 10.61
CA ALA A 451 -10.49 -13.16 9.62
C ALA A 451 -9.50 -12.07 10.04
N THR A 452 -9.92 -11.03 10.77
CA THR A 452 -9.01 -9.97 11.22
C THR A 452 -7.85 -10.47 12.08
N PRO A 453 -8.06 -11.25 13.17
CA PRO A 453 -6.93 -11.78 13.93
C PRO A 453 -6.10 -12.77 13.12
N TYR A 454 -6.72 -13.56 12.24
CA TYR A 454 -6.02 -14.50 11.36
C TYR A 454 -5.04 -13.81 10.41
N THR A 455 -5.46 -12.74 9.73
CA THR A 455 -4.61 -12.01 8.79
C THR A 455 -3.54 -11.20 9.51
N ARG A 456 -3.87 -10.58 10.66
CA ARG A 456 -2.89 -9.85 11.47
C ARG A 456 -1.79 -10.75 12.04
N ASP A 457 -2.13 -11.98 12.42
CA ASP A 457 -1.16 -12.99 12.87
C ASP A 457 -0.18 -13.36 11.75
N ARG A 458 -0.70 -13.66 10.56
CA ARG A 458 0.11 -14.15 9.42
C ARG A 458 0.91 -13.05 8.73
N PHE A 459 0.31 -11.89 8.51
CA PHE A 459 0.91 -10.84 7.68
C PHE A 459 1.45 -9.66 8.50
N GLY A 460 1.03 -9.49 9.76
CA GLY A 460 1.46 -8.39 10.62
C GLY A 460 2.97 -8.29 10.91
N PRO A 461 3.76 -9.37 10.88
CA PRO A 461 5.22 -9.27 11.05
C PRO A 461 5.93 -8.48 9.94
N PHE A 462 5.42 -8.53 8.70
CA PHE A 462 6.06 -8.00 7.49
C PHE A 462 5.83 -6.51 7.27
N ASP A 463 6.68 -5.87 6.47
CA ASP A 463 6.55 -4.47 6.05
C ASP A 463 6.48 -4.36 4.52
N PHE A 464 5.28 -4.09 4.01
CA PHE A 464 5.06 -3.98 2.55
C PHE A 464 5.32 -2.58 1.99
N SER A 465 5.75 -1.62 2.82
CA SER A 465 6.02 -0.26 2.36
C SER A 465 7.30 -0.17 1.51
N GLY A 466 7.26 0.67 0.48
CA GLY A 466 8.42 0.98 -0.36
C GLY A 466 8.86 -0.13 -1.34
N ILE A 467 8.11 -1.22 -1.44
CA ILE A 467 8.38 -2.31 -2.39
C ILE A 467 8.11 -1.83 -3.82
N ARG A 468 9.08 -2.05 -4.70
CA ARG A 468 9.03 -1.89 -6.15
C ARG A 468 9.45 -3.20 -6.76
N VAL A 469 8.52 -3.86 -7.43
CA VAL A 469 8.79 -5.14 -8.07
C VAL A 469 9.82 -4.95 -9.19
N ARG A 470 10.95 -5.65 -9.10
CA ARG A 470 11.93 -5.77 -10.19
C ARG A 470 11.73 -7.14 -10.85
N ASN A 471 11.30 -7.11 -12.11
CA ASN A 471 11.00 -8.32 -12.88
C ASN A 471 12.28 -8.93 -13.49
N ALA A 472 12.15 -10.06 -14.17
CA ALA A 472 13.23 -10.78 -14.82
C ALA A 472 13.84 -10.00 -15.99
N ASP A 473 15.17 -10.05 -16.08
CA ASP A 473 15.95 -9.53 -17.21
C ASP A 473 16.06 -10.58 -18.34
N GLN A 474 15.92 -11.86 -18.00
CA GLN A 474 15.92 -13.00 -18.92
C GLN A 474 14.84 -14.00 -18.55
N THR A 475 14.04 -14.43 -19.53
CA THR A 475 13.04 -15.49 -19.34
C THR A 475 13.46 -16.81 -19.98
N PHE A 476 12.86 -17.91 -19.53
CA PHE A 476 12.95 -19.22 -20.17
C PHE A 476 11.61 -19.96 -20.10
N ASP A 477 11.38 -20.93 -21.00
CA ASP A 477 10.10 -21.64 -21.07
C ASP A 477 10.09 -22.91 -20.23
N ARG A 478 10.96 -23.88 -20.53
CA ARG A 478 10.98 -25.21 -19.89
C ARG A 478 12.26 -25.50 -19.13
N GLU A 479 13.40 -25.30 -19.77
CA GLU A 479 14.70 -25.58 -19.16
C GLU A 479 15.74 -24.56 -19.63
N LEU A 480 16.67 -24.22 -18.75
CA LEU A 480 17.81 -23.38 -19.06
C LEU A 480 19.02 -23.89 -18.26
N SER A 481 20.15 -24.12 -18.94
CA SER A 481 21.42 -24.39 -18.26
C SER A 481 22.26 -23.12 -18.24
N ILE A 482 22.75 -22.75 -17.07
CA ILE A 482 23.69 -21.63 -16.90
C ILE A 482 24.99 -22.12 -16.25
N GLU A 483 26.03 -21.32 -16.39
CA GLU A 483 27.31 -21.53 -15.72
C GLU A 483 27.58 -20.36 -14.78
N VAL A 484 27.92 -20.65 -13.53
CA VAL A 484 28.23 -19.65 -12.49
C VAL A 484 29.57 -20.02 -11.86
N GLY A 485 30.61 -19.25 -12.20
CA GLY A 485 31.97 -19.48 -11.69
C GLY A 485 32.48 -20.92 -11.92
N GLY A 486 32.26 -21.48 -13.11
CA GLY A 486 32.65 -22.85 -13.46
C GLY A 486 31.68 -23.95 -12.99
N ARG A 487 30.60 -23.61 -12.28
CA ARG A 487 29.57 -24.56 -11.82
C ARG A 487 28.38 -24.56 -12.78
N ARG A 488 28.00 -25.74 -13.27
CA ARG A 488 26.80 -25.92 -14.10
C ARG A 488 25.56 -25.94 -13.21
N ILE A 489 24.58 -25.13 -13.56
CA ILE A 489 23.29 -25.05 -12.87
C ILE A 489 22.18 -25.27 -13.88
N GLU A 490 21.22 -26.14 -13.52
CA GLU A 490 20.07 -26.48 -14.36
C GLU A 490 18.80 -25.86 -13.76
N LEU A 491 18.13 -25.04 -14.54
CA LEU A 491 16.88 -24.37 -14.20
C LEU A 491 15.77 -25.11 -14.93
N LEU A 492 14.77 -25.59 -14.20
CA LEU A 492 13.67 -26.38 -14.77
C LEU A 492 12.34 -25.76 -14.35
N ASN A 493 11.53 -25.34 -15.30
CA ASN A 493 10.15 -24.93 -15.05
C ASN A 493 9.25 -26.17 -15.11
N LEU A 494 8.67 -26.52 -13.96
CA LEU A 494 7.81 -27.69 -13.77
C LEU A 494 6.34 -27.30 -13.58
N GLY A 495 6.01 -26.01 -13.64
CA GLY A 495 4.64 -25.49 -13.58
C GLY A 495 3.86 -25.62 -14.89
N PRO A 496 2.57 -25.22 -14.90
CA PRO A 496 1.84 -24.62 -13.78
C PRO A 496 1.51 -25.64 -12.70
N ALA A 497 1.68 -25.25 -11.43
CA ALA A 497 1.39 -26.05 -10.26
C ALA A 497 0.95 -25.17 -9.08
N HIS A 498 1.90 -24.58 -8.36
CA HIS A 498 1.59 -23.65 -7.27
C HIS A 498 1.10 -22.32 -7.85
N THR A 499 1.82 -21.79 -8.84
CA THR A 499 1.48 -20.62 -9.66
C THR A 499 1.42 -20.99 -11.16
N ALA A 500 1.29 -20.01 -12.07
CA ALA A 500 1.29 -20.30 -13.51
C ALA A 500 2.63 -20.85 -14.03
N ALA A 501 3.74 -20.61 -13.32
CA ALA A 501 5.02 -21.24 -13.62
C ALA A 501 5.86 -21.37 -12.35
N ASP A 502 6.41 -22.56 -12.13
CA ASP A 502 7.12 -22.92 -10.90
C ASP A 502 8.45 -23.59 -11.26
N SER A 503 9.54 -22.90 -10.98
CA SER A 503 10.89 -23.30 -11.36
C SER A 503 11.67 -23.89 -10.19
N VAL A 504 12.55 -24.84 -10.51
CA VAL A 504 13.50 -25.43 -9.56
C VAL A 504 14.94 -25.24 -10.05
N VAL A 505 15.88 -25.19 -9.10
CA VAL A 505 17.32 -25.05 -9.38
C VAL A 505 18.02 -26.34 -8.98
N HIS A 506 18.58 -27.04 -9.95
CA HIS A 506 19.38 -28.23 -9.73
C HIS A 506 20.87 -27.90 -9.87
N VAL A 507 21.66 -28.26 -8.86
CA VAL A 507 23.11 -28.09 -8.80
C VAL A 507 23.75 -29.49 -8.76
N PRO A 508 24.04 -30.10 -9.92
CA PRO A 508 24.34 -31.54 -9.99
C PRO A 508 25.63 -31.94 -9.26
N ASP A 509 26.68 -31.11 -9.32
CA ASP A 509 27.97 -31.43 -8.70
C ASP A 509 27.91 -31.37 -7.16
N ALA A 510 27.06 -30.50 -6.61
CA ALA A 510 26.83 -30.37 -5.18
C ALA A 510 25.75 -31.32 -4.65
N GLY A 511 24.94 -31.91 -5.54
CA GLY A 511 23.80 -32.74 -5.16
C GLY A 511 22.74 -31.95 -4.39
N VAL A 512 22.42 -30.72 -4.83
CA VAL A 512 21.42 -29.85 -4.21
C VAL A 512 20.31 -29.47 -5.19
N LEU A 513 19.07 -29.50 -4.73
CA LEU A 513 17.88 -29.04 -5.44
C LEU A 513 17.18 -27.95 -4.63
N PHE A 514 16.96 -26.77 -5.20
CA PHE A 514 16.07 -25.76 -4.64
C PHE A 514 14.70 -25.90 -5.30
N GLY A 515 13.66 -26.16 -4.51
CA GLY A 515 12.33 -26.52 -5.01
C GLY A 515 11.35 -25.36 -5.15
N GLY A 516 11.67 -24.18 -4.61
CA GLY A 516 10.68 -23.11 -4.44
C GLY A 516 9.39 -23.63 -3.77
N ASP A 517 8.26 -23.02 -4.09
CA ASP A 517 6.97 -23.42 -3.53
C ASP A 517 6.35 -24.64 -4.20
N LEU A 518 7.12 -25.40 -5.00
CA LEU A 518 6.72 -26.79 -5.27
C LEU A 518 6.89 -27.67 -4.03
N LEU A 519 7.57 -27.20 -2.98
CA LEU A 519 7.83 -27.96 -1.76
C LEU A 519 7.53 -27.14 -0.49
N PHE A 520 6.56 -27.63 0.29
CA PHE A 520 6.23 -27.18 1.64
C PHE A 520 6.47 -28.34 2.62
N ILE A 521 7.53 -28.29 3.41
CA ILE A 521 7.95 -29.40 4.27
C ILE A 521 7.41 -29.21 5.67
N GLY A 522 6.46 -30.08 6.09
CA GLY A 522 5.76 -29.93 7.36
C GLY A 522 4.76 -28.77 7.42
N CYS A 523 4.55 -28.11 6.28
CA CYS A 523 3.55 -27.08 6.05
C CYS A 523 2.63 -27.54 4.92
N THR A 524 1.37 -27.15 4.96
CA THR A 524 0.39 -27.53 3.94
C THR A 524 0.64 -26.73 2.66
N PRO A 525 0.84 -27.37 1.49
CA PRO A 525 0.90 -26.69 0.21
C PRO A 525 -0.37 -25.89 -0.07
N ILE A 526 -0.28 -24.81 -0.85
CA ILE A 526 -1.44 -24.04 -1.32
C ILE A 526 -1.46 -24.02 -2.84
N VAL A 527 -2.58 -24.38 -3.46
CA VAL A 527 -2.70 -24.50 -4.93
C VAL A 527 -3.48 -23.31 -5.48
N TRP A 528 -2.76 -22.26 -5.89
CA TRP A 528 -3.40 -21.07 -6.49
C TRP A 528 -3.80 -21.31 -7.95
N ALA A 529 -2.90 -21.88 -8.75
CA ALA A 529 -3.12 -22.11 -10.17
C ALA A 529 -3.54 -23.56 -10.49
N GLY A 530 -2.79 -24.55 -10.02
CA GLY A 530 -2.97 -25.95 -10.42
C GLY A 530 -2.74 -26.19 -11.92
N PRO A 531 -3.19 -27.34 -12.46
CA PRO A 531 -3.93 -28.39 -11.78
C PRO A 531 -3.05 -29.20 -10.80
N ILE A 532 -3.67 -29.78 -9.76
CA ILE A 532 -2.94 -30.60 -8.76
C ILE A 532 -2.16 -31.75 -9.41
N ALA A 533 -2.68 -32.33 -10.51
CA ALA A 533 -2.01 -33.41 -11.23
C ALA A 533 -0.66 -32.98 -11.83
N ASN A 534 -0.51 -31.72 -12.26
CA ASN A 534 0.76 -31.20 -12.75
C ASN A 534 1.79 -31.10 -11.62
N TRP A 535 1.35 -30.67 -10.43
CA TRP A 535 2.22 -30.61 -9.26
C TRP A 535 2.71 -32.01 -8.84
N VAL A 536 1.83 -33.02 -8.89
CA VAL A 536 2.25 -34.42 -8.67
C VAL A 536 3.32 -34.85 -9.68
N ALA A 537 3.17 -34.47 -10.96
CA ALA A 537 4.18 -34.74 -11.99
C ALA A 537 5.49 -33.96 -11.75
N ALA A 538 5.41 -32.74 -11.24
CA ALA A 538 6.57 -31.95 -10.84
C ALA A 538 7.33 -32.63 -9.69
N CYS A 539 6.63 -33.16 -8.69
CA CYS A 539 7.25 -33.97 -7.64
C CYS A 539 7.95 -35.22 -8.21
N ASP A 540 7.33 -35.92 -9.17
CA ASP A 540 7.92 -37.09 -9.83
C ASP A 540 9.18 -36.70 -10.62
N ALA A 541 9.18 -35.56 -11.31
CA ALA A 541 10.34 -35.02 -12.01
C ALA A 541 11.49 -34.69 -11.04
N MET A 542 11.19 -34.03 -9.91
CA MET A 542 12.20 -33.73 -8.89
C MET A 542 12.78 -34.99 -8.24
N ILE A 543 11.96 -36.01 -7.96
CA ILE A 543 12.45 -37.30 -7.44
C ILE A 543 13.40 -37.97 -8.44
N ALA A 544 13.14 -37.84 -9.75
CA ALA A 544 13.97 -38.42 -10.80
C ALA A 544 15.36 -37.77 -10.94
N LEU A 545 15.57 -36.57 -10.39
CA LEU A 545 16.88 -35.93 -10.34
C LEU A 545 17.86 -36.60 -9.35
N ASP A 546 17.35 -37.46 -8.45
CA ASP A 546 18.12 -38.24 -7.47
C ASP A 546 19.06 -37.38 -6.59
N THR A 547 18.57 -36.21 -6.21
CA THR A 547 19.34 -35.22 -5.45
C THR A 547 19.25 -35.47 -3.93
N PRO A 548 20.37 -35.66 -3.21
CA PRO A 548 20.34 -36.07 -1.79
C PRO A 548 19.94 -34.94 -0.82
N THR A 549 20.05 -33.68 -1.23
CA THR A 549 19.74 -32.51 -0.42
C THR A 549 18.75 -31.61 -1.16
N VAL A 550 17.64 -31.29 -0.50
CA VAL A 550 16.55 -30.51 -1.08
C VAL A 550 16.23 -29.32 -0.17
N VAL A 551 16.29 -28.12 -0.73
CA VAL A 551 15.91 -26.87 -0.06
C VAL A 551 14.50 -26.50 -0.54
N PRO A 552 13.47 -26.63 0.30
CA PRO A 552 12.10 -26.27 -0.07
C PRO A 552 11.90 -24.76 -0.03
N GLY A 553 10.85 -24.24 -0.67
CA GLY A 553 10.40 -22.86 -0.48
C GLY A 553 9.93 -22.62 0.95
N HIS A 554 9.28 -23.60 1.58
CA HIS A 554 8.84 -23.51 2.97
C HIS A 554 9.19 -24.75 3.81
N GLY A 555 9.59 -24.52 5.05
CA GLY A 555 9.94 -25.58 6.01
C GLY A 555 11.43 -25.95 6.02
N PRO A 556 11.83 -27.02 6.72
CA PRO A 556 13.24 -27.38 6.86
C PRO A 556 13.85 -28.02 5.60
N VAL A 557 15.17 -27.86 5.44
CA VAL A 557 15.96 -28.60 4.44
C VAL A 557 15.77 -30.11 4.62
N THR A 558 15.51 -30.78 3.51
CA THR A 558 15.05 -32.18 3.43
C THR A 558 15.82 -32.96 2.36
N ASP A 559 15.24 -34.08 1.92
CA ASP A 559 15.73 -34.98 0.89
C ASP A 559 14.54 -35.50 0.03
N PRO A 560 14.74 -36.50 -0.86
CA PRO A 560 13.63 -37.01 -1.67
C PRO A 560 12.42 -37.53 -0.90
N ASP A 561 12.54 -37.89 0.39
CA ASP A 561 11.38 -38.29 1.20
C ASP A 561 10.46 -37.09 1.51
N GLY A 562 11.02 -35.88 1.65
CA GLY A 562 10.24 -34.65 1.74
C GLY A 562 9.40 -34.40 0.50
N ILE A 563 9.96 -34.63 -0.69
CA ILE A 563 9.24 -34.51 -1.97
C ILE A 563 8.11 -35.55 -2.04
N ARG A 564 8.37 -36.79 -1.62
CA ARG A 564 7.34 -37.85 -1.57
C ARG A 564 6.21 -37.51 -0.61
N ALA A 565 6.50 -36.85 0.51
CA ALA A 565 5.48 -36.42 1.47
C ALA A 565 4.55 -35.37 0.86
N VAL A 566 5.09 -34.34 0.20
CA VAL A 566 4.31 -33.31 -0.52
C VAL A 566 3.46 -33.93 -1.62
N ARG A 567 4.06 -34.82 -2.43
CA ARG A 567 3.34 -35.58 -3.46
C ARG A 567 2.17 -36.38 -2.87
N GLY A 568 2.39 -37.07 -1.75
CA GLY A 568 1.37 -37.85 -1.06
C GLY A 568 0.19 -36.98 -0.60
N TYR A 569 0.47 -35.81 -0.03
CA TYR A 569 -0.55 -34.84 0.35
C TYR A 569 -1.42 -34.42 -0.84
N LEU A 570 -0.79 -34.06 -1.96
CA LEU A 570 -1.49 -33.59 -3.16
C LEU A 570 -2.41 -34.68 -3.74
N VAL A 571 -1.92 -35.92 -3.81
CA VAL A 571 -2.72 -37.08 -4.23
C VAL A 571 -3.89 -37.29 -3.28
N HIS A 572 -3.64 -37.27 -1.97
CA HIS A 572 -4.67 -37.47 -0.94
C HIS A 572 -5.79 -36.43 -1.05
N VAL A 573 -5.46 -35.14 -1.14
CA VAL A 573 -6.47 -34.08 -1.28
C VAL A 573 -7.23 -34.20 -2.59
N ALA A 574 -6.56 -34.49 -3.70
CA ALA A 574 -7.21 -34.65 -5.00
C ALA A 574 -8.22 -35.83 -5.00
N GLU A 575 -7.87 -36.94 -4.35
CA GLU A 575 -8.72 -38.11 -4.20
C GLU A 575 -9.91 -37.85 -3.26
N GLN A 576 -9.69 -37.22 -2.10
CA GLN A 576 -10.75 -36.85 -1.17
C GLN A 576 -11.75 -35.86 -1.80
N ALA A 577 -11.24 -34.82 -2.45
CA ALA A 577 -12.07 -33.82 -3.13
C ALA A 577 -12.90 -34.46 -4.25
N LYS A 578 -12.28 -35.33 -5.07
CA LYS A 578 -13.00 -36.07 -6.12
C LYS A 578 -14.07 -37.00 -5.53
N ALA A 579 -13.76 -37.73 -4.47
CA ALA A 579 -14.73 -38.63 -3.83
C ALA A 579 -15.92 -37.87 -3.23
N ALA A 580 -15.70 -36.65 -2.73
CA ALA A 580 -16.77 -35.76 -2.30
C ALA A 580 -17.61 -35.23 -3.48
N TYR A 581 -16.95 -34.86 -4.59
CA TYR A 581 -17.61 -34.39 -5.81
C TYR A 581 -18.52 -35.49 -6.39
N ASP A 582 -18.01 -36.73 -6.48
CA ASP A 582 -18.78 -37.88 -6.99
C ASP A 582 -20.00 -38.22 -6.10
N LYS A 583 -20.02 -37.77 -4.84
CA LYS A 583 -21.16 -37.88 -3.92
C LYS A 583 -22.15 -36.72 -4.04
N GLY A 584 -21.88 -35.73 -4.89
CA GLY A 584 -22.71 -34.55 -5.10
C GLY A 584 -22.59 -33.49 -3.99
N LEU A 585 -21.51 -33.51 -3.20
CA LEU A 585 -21.24 -32.42 -2.25
C LEU A 585 -20.74 -31.18 -3.01
N SER A 586 -21.07 -30.00 -2.50
CA SER A 586 -20.43 -28.76 -2.94
C SER A 586 -18.96 -28.70 -2.50
N TRP A 587 -18.15 -27.88 -3.19
CA TRP A 587 -16.73 -27.73 -2.83
C TRP A 587 -16.54 -27.23 -1.39
N ALA A 588 -17.44 -26.37 -0.90
CA ALA A 588 -17.39 -25.84 0.46
C ALA A 588 -17.72 -26.92 1.51
N GLU A 589 -18.72 -27.76 1.24
CA GLU A 589 -19.04 -28.92 2.10
C GLU A 589 -17.89 -29.94 2.09
N ALA A 590 -17.26 -30.16 0.92
CA ALA A 590 -16.10 -31.03 0.80
C ALA A 590 -14.91 -30.52 1.61
N ALA A 591 -14.60 -29.22 1.52
CA ALA A 591 -13.53 -28.61 2.31
C ALA A 591 -13.82 -28.68 3.82
N ASP A 592 -15.07 -28.51 4.24
CA ASP A 592 -15.44 -28.59 5.66
C ASP A 592 -15.52 -30.02 6.20
N THR A 593 -15.59 -31.04 5.34
CA THR A 593 -15.67 -32.45 5.76
C THR A 593 -14.43 -33.28 5.39
N ILE A 594 -13.42 -32.66 4.79
CA ILE A 594 -12.21 -33.35 4.34
C ILE A 594 -11.45 -33.98 5.51
N ASP A 595 -11.10 -35.25 5.35
CA ASP A 595 -10.17 -35.95 6.23
C ASP A 595 -8.76 -35.74 5.70
N LEU A 596 -7.90 -35.06 6.46
CA LEU A 596 -6.50 -34.83 6.10
C LEU A 596 -5.57 -35.98 6.52
N GLY A 597 -6.06 -36.99 7.23
CA GLY A 597 -5.26 -38.12 7.68
C GLY A 597 -4.00 -37.69 8.45
N GLU A 598 -2.85 -38.22 8.06
CA GLU A 598 -1.55 -37.88 8.67
C GLU A 598 -1.14 -36.40 8.46
N TYR A 599 -1.65 -35.76 7.42
CA TYR A 599 -1.35 -34.37 7.07
C TYR A 599 -2.09 -33.35 7.95
N ALA A 600 -3.06 -33.79 8.76
CA ALA A 600 -3.81 -32.92 9.67
C ALA A 600 -2.92 -32.19 10.69
N THR A 601 -1.70 -32.69 10.91
CA THR A 601 -0.71 -32.12 11.86
C THR A 601 0.27 -31.14 11.22
N TRP A 602 0.21 -30.96 9.90
CA TRP A 602 1.06 -30.00 9.20
C TRP A 602 0.62 -28.57 9.51
N LEU A 603 1.56 -27.64 9.46
CA LEU A 603 1.26 -26.22 9.64
C LEU A 603 0.31 -25.71 8.55
N ASP A 604 -0.48 -24.70 8.91
CA ASP A 604 -1.42 -24.00 8.02
C ASP A 604 -2.39 -24.96 7.28
N ALA A 605 -2.91 -25.96 7.99
CA ALA A 605 -3.85 -26.96 7.46
C ALA A 605 -5.10 -26.35 6.80
N GLU A 606 -5.48 -25.13 7.18
CA GLU A 606 -6.60 -24.41 6.57
C GLU A 606 -6.42 -24.14 5.07
N ARG A 607 -5.19 -24.17 4.54
CA ARG A 607 -4.91 -24.05 3.10
C ARG A 607 -5.63 -25.11 2.25
N VAL A 608 -6.05 -26.22 2.89
CA VAL A 608 -6.89 -27.24 2.25
C VAL A 608 -8.17 -26.66 1.62
N VAL A 609 -8.71 -25.56 2.16
CA VAL A 609 -9.89 -24.88 1.60
C VAL A 609 -9.62 -24.46 0.15
N VAL A 610 -8.46 -23.85 -0.11
CA VAL A 610 -8.04 -23.42 -1.45
C VAL A 610 -7.77 -24.63 -2.33
N ASN A 611 -7.12 -25.67 -1.80
CA ASN A 611 -6.77 -26.85 -2.56
C ASN A 611 -8.01 -27.65 -3.03
N VAL A 612 -9.01 -27.79 -2.15
CA VAL A 612 -10.30 -28.42 -2.50
C VAL A 612 -11.06 -27.56 -3.49
N TYR A 613 -11.15 -26.25 -3.26
CA TYR A 613 -11.77 -25.31 -4.19
C TYR A 613 -11.16 -25.42 -5.60
N GLN A 614 -9.83 -25.37 -5.69
CA GLN A 614 -9.14 -25.44 -6.97
C GLN A 614 -9.34 -26.80 -7.65
N ARG A 615 -9.34 -27.90 -6.88
CA ARG A 615 -9.67 -29.22 -7.42
C ARG A 615 -11.10 -29.30 -7.96
N TYR A 616 -12.06 -28.63 -7.33
CA TYR A 616 -13.42 -28.57 -7.86
C TYR A 616 -13.50 -27.78 -9.17
N ARG A 617 -12.74 -26.68 -9.31
CA ARG A 617 -12.62 -25.96 -10.59
C ARG A 617 -12.03 -26.81 -11.71
N GLU A 618 -11.12 -27.73 -11.39
CA GLU A 618 -10.58 -28.69 -12.36
C GLU A 618 -11.61 -29.76 -12.78
N LEU A 619 -12.51 -30.15 -11.87
CA LEU A 619 -13.54 -31.16 -12.13
C LEU A 619 -14.77 -30.58 -12.84
N ASP A 620 -15.08 -29.31 -12.55
CA ASP A 620 -16.30 -28.64 -12.98
C ASP A 620 -16.02 -27.17 -13.31
N SER A 621 -16.11 -26.84 -14.61
CA SER A 621 -15.91 -25.48 -15.12
C SER A 621 -16.98 -24.48 -14.67
N ASP A 622 -18.12 -24.96 -14.17
CA ASP A 622 -19.20 -24.11 -13.65
C ASP A 622 -18.97 -23.71 -12.19
N THR A 623 -17.92 -24.23 -11.53
CA THR A 623 -17.51 -23.81 -10.19
C THR A 623 -17.18 -22.31 -10.19
N PRO A 624 -17.85 -21.47 -9.36
CA PRO A 624 -17.65 -20.03 -9.37
C PRO A 624 -16.20 -19.63 -9.09
N GLN A 625 -15.71 -18.63 -9.81
CA GLN A 625 -14.43 -17.99 -9.49
C GLN A 625 -14.60 -17.07 -8.28
N LEU A 626 -13.77 -17.28 -7.27
CA LEU A 626 -13.70 -16.49 -6.04
C LEU A 626 -12.44 -15.66 -6.00
N GLU A 627 -12.56 -14.48 -5.42
CA GLU A 627 -11.45 -13.59 -5.12
C GLU A 627 -10.54 -14.18 -4.02
N THR A 628 -9.24 -13.91 -4.12
CA THR A 628 -8.23 -14.37 -3.15
C THR A 628 -8.58 -14.01 -1.70
N MET A 629 -9.13 -12.81 -1.48
CA MET A 629 -9.51 -12.39 -0.13
C MET A 629 -10.70 -13.18 0.42
N ALA A 630 -11.66 -13.56 -0.43
CA ALA A 630 -12.76 -14.41 -0.01
C ALA A 630 -12.26 -15.79 0.42
N LEU A 631 -11.33 -16.38 -0.34
CA LEU A 631 -10.68 -17.64 0.02
C LEU A 631 -9.89 -17.52 1.34
N LEU A 632 -9.22 -16.40 1.59
CA LEU A 632 -8.49 -16.17 2.84
C LEU A 632 -9.44 -16.09 4.05
N VAL A 633 -10.58 -15.43 3.91
CA VAL A 633 -11.63 -15.38 4.95
C VAL A 633 -12.16 -16.79 5.23
N MET A 634 -12.43 -17.58 4.20
CA MET A 634 -12.92 -18.96 4.36
C MET A 634 -11.90 -19.89 5.04
N GLN A 635 -10.60 -19.70 4.78
CA GLN A 635 -9.53 -20.39 5.50
C GLN A 635 -9.53 -20.03 6.99
N ALA A 636 -9.67 -18.74 7.32
CA ALA A 636 -9.75 -18.28 8.71
C ALA A 636 -10.95 -18.90 9.44
N GLU A 637 -12.12 -18.93 8.80
CA GLU A 637 -13.33 -19.57 9.34
C GLU A 637 -13.16 -21.08 9.53
N TRP A 638 -12.55 -21.76 8.55
CA TRP A 638 -12.26 -23.19 8.65
C TRP A 638 -11.35 -23.52 9.83
N LEU A 639 -10.30 -22.72 10.03
CA LEU A 639 -9.37 -22.88 11.15
C LEU A 639 -10.05 -22.64 12.50
N ALA A 640 -10.87 -21.59 12.59
CA ALA A 640 -11.58 -21.22 13.81
C ALA A 640 -12.54 -22.32 14.28
N LYS A 641 -13.26 -22.99 13.36
CA LYS A 641 -14.17 -24.11 13.67
C LYS A 641 -13.46 -25.33 14.28
N ARG A 642 -12.16 -25.49 14.04
CA ARG A 642 -11.36 -26.67 14.43
C ARG A 642 -10.39 -26.39 15.58
N SER A 643 -10.19 -25.12 15.89
CA SER A 643 -9.36 -24.66 17.01
C SER A 643 -10.19 -24.37 18.27
N ALA A 644 -11.51 -24.31 18.14
CA ALA A 644 -12.49 -24.25 19.22
C ALA A 644 -12.78 -25.66 19.76
#